data_AF-C4XRF5-F1
#
_entry.id   AF-C4XRF5-F1
#
_cell.length_a   1.000
_cell.length_b   1.000
_cell.length_c   1.000
_cell.angle_alpha   90.00
_cell.angle_beta   90.00
_cell.angle_gamma   90.00
#
_symmetry.space_group_name_H-M   'P 1'
#
loop_
_entity.id
_entity.type
_entity.pdbx_description
1 polymer ?
#
loop_
_entity_poly.entity_id
_entity_poly.type
_entity_poly.pdbx_seq_one_letter_code
_entity_poly.pdbx_strand_id
1 'polypeptide(L)'
;MARRLLCCLALLLLVLASPARAEKIRKNVLFFNAYQNGYQWSDEILAGVREAFAASDFNVDLQIEYMDSKKYADPVLRAMLHDFYKLKYRNTRFEVILASDNYAFDFLREYHDELFPGTPVVFCGVNDFKPAWLDGHPNFTGVLENPDIKTTLELALRFHPGRDKLVIFGDTSVTGVAIGNQLRAVEPDFAGRLTFEYEDNLTLTGILGRVRDLSDEAMIFLIPFYKDTEKDVYSVNEVLSAIRANSDVPIYSAWQFMLGHGIVGGRLHSGFEEGRIAAEMADRLLHGTPVAELPIVSKTNDTFIFDFREMLRLGITTDKLPTGFTLINEPYPFYHINIAVFWTIIISLLILCYVMVLLVTNILRRRSVEEKIKDQVSFLETLVNTIPIPIYYKDESGQYRGCNPAFRALCGAGDDPRTVDACAGVADSPLSRALDAEDAGLLREPGVRMAETDIEAADGTPHSVILHRAVYESAKGQIAGLVGVLYDVSELKRAAERLRLAEEKYRGIFENSALGIFRMTPDGAAVDVNPAMLSMLGVDDLDTLLRRRGDMVEVLFGGRERFTALIDSAVDEDATAQFETRFVRPDARQVTANVTIRLVADPEGYLAFVEGVVEDVTKRHEAERALRESQEMLRLVLDNIPQLVSWKDKALRYMGANRAFIDFFGFDGLADLMGRDDAALPLRPEDVDAVRATDIDVMHHNRPVAGELAARNVRGLDVLLEIKKVPLHDDKGAVVGVLSTAEDVTQKVSLERQLLQSQKMEAIGTLAGGIAHDFNNILTSIINSTELALMDMAPDDPMEDDLRRVLKAGERGSRLVKQILSFTRPSQAGFAPINVADVVNEAAGLIRASLPRNIKIVVETPDAPVACRADPTQLHQIVMNLCTNAFQAMRPTGGVLALRLTEDSLDEDQAGQVGTRAGRCARITVADTGPGIAGDIVDKIFDPFFSTKQKNEGTGLGLAVVRGIVKSHRGGVRVTSAPGEHTVFDIFLPLLDEGDAPAAAPRPAANRGRDRILFVEDDEDQLLTIPRVLAQLGHEVTAKPGAAPALAALAEAPDAFDVVITDYDMPDANGLELAKQVAEIAPRLPVILVSGRMGDIEDRELAGNIKKVVLKPYNQAIISAAIREVLDAKPQTIAA
;
A
#
# COMPACT_ATOMS: atom_id res chain seq x y z
N MET A 1 -35.73 25.45 1.63
CA MET A 1 -34.73 24.34 1.62
C MET A 1 -34.48 23.78 3.03
N ALA A 2 -33.94 24.58 3.96
CA ALA A 2 -33.50 24.16 5.31
C ALA A 2 -34.37 23.12 6.03
N ARG A 3 -35.71 23.28 6.06
CA ARG A 3 -36.61 22.34 6.75
C ARG A 3 -36.55 20.88 6.24
N ARG A 4 -36.22 20.65 4.95
CA ARG A 4 -35.96 19.30 4.42
C ARG A 4 -34.57 18.79 4.81
N LEU A 5 -33.57 19.67 4.80
CA LEU A 5 -32.21 19.35 5.23
C LEU A 5 -32.19 18.88 6.69
N LEU A 6 -32.94 19.57 7.57
CA LEU A 6 -33.07 19.22 8.99
C LEU A 6 -33.73 17.85 9.20
N CYS A 7 -34.75 17.51 8.40
CA CYS A 7 -35.37 16.18 8.44
C CYS A 7 -34.40 15.07 7.99
N CYS A 8 -33.62 15.30 6.92
CA CYS A 8 -32.60 14.35 6.49
C CYS A 8 -31.48 14.19 7.54
N LEU A 9 -31.08 15.27 8.21
CA LEU A 9 -30.07 15.24 9.27
C LEU A 9 -30.59 14.46 10.50
N ALA A 10 -31.84 14.66 10.90
CA ALA A 10 -32.48 13.91 11.98
C ALA A 10 -32.63 12.41 11.65
N LEU A 11 -32.94 12.07 10.39
CA LEU A 11 -32.94 10.69 9.91
C LEU A 11 -31.53 10.07 9.91
N LEU A 12 -30.49 10.83 9.55
CA LEU A 12 -29.10 10.35 9.65
C LEU A 12 -28.70 10.08 11.11
N LEU A 13 -29.06 10.98 12.03
CA LEU A 13 -28.78 10.83 13.45
C LEU A 13 -29.54 9.64 14.08
N LEU A 14 -30.75 9.33 13.60
CA LEU A 14 -31.50 8.13 14.00
C LEU A 14 -30.91 6.83 13.42
N VAL A 15 -30.13 6.89 12.34
CA VAL A 15 -29.38 5.74 11.78
C VAL A 15 -28.01 5.57 12.44
N LEU A 16 -27.42 6.66 12.95
CA LEU A 16 -26.18 6.65 13.73
C LEU A 16 -26.40 6.38 15.24
N ALA A 17 -27.65 6.33 15.69
CA ALA A 17 -28.00 5.91 17.04
C ALA A 17 -27.87 4.38 17.18
N SER A 18 -26.63 3.91 17.39
CA SER A 18 -26.37 2.53 17.83
C SER A 18 -27.28 2.18 19.00
N PRO A 19 -28.01 1.03 18.96
CA PRO A 19 -28.80 0.63 20.11
C PRO A 19 -27.87 0.42 21.30
N ALA A 20 -28.18 1.04 22.43
CA ALA A 20 -27.48 0.80 23.68
C ALA A 20 -27.64 -0.68 24.02
N ARG A 21 -26.61 -1.49 23.76
CA ARG A 21 -26.58 -2.90 24.11
C ARG A 21 -26.65 -2.98 25.63
N ALA A 22 -27.72 -3.59 26.15
CA ALA A 22 -27.80 -3.89 27.56
C ALA A 22 -26.57 -4.72 27.96
N GLU A 23 -25.95 -4.37 29.07
CA GLU A 23 -24.76 -5.06 29.56
C GLU A 23 -25.14 -6.52 29.86
N LYS A 24 -24.47 -7.45 29.18
CA LYS A 24 -24.78 -8.88 29.29
C LYS A 24 -24.42 -9.36 30.71
N ILE A 25 -25.29 -10.18 31.30
CA ILE A 25 -25.09 -10.71 32.65
C ILE A 25 -23.79 -11.52 32.70
N ARG A 26 -22.89 -11.19 33.64
CA ARG A 26 -21.62 -11.91 33.83
C ARG A 26 -21.84 -13.35 34.30
N LYS A 27 -21.07 -14.27 33.75
CA LYS A 27 -21.05 -15.71 34.07
C LYS A 27 -19.61 -16.19 34.18
N ASN A 28 -19.28 -16.92 35.23
CA ASN A 28 -17.92 -17.40 35.46
C ASN A 28 -17.81 -18.86 34.99
N VAL A 29 -16.93 -19.14 34.02
CA VAL A 29 -16.68 -20.49 33.51
C VAL A 29 -15.21 -20.82 33.69
N LEU A 30 -14.92 -22.00 34.26
CA LEU A 30 -13.55 -22.49 34.45
C LEU A 30 -13.23 -23.59 33.45
N PHE A 31 -12.16 -23.45 32.68
CA PHE A 31 -11.66 -24.49 31.77
C PHE A 31 -10.39 -25.12 32.31
N PHE A 32 -10.48 -26.37 32.77
CA PHE A 32 -9.31 -27.20 33.06
C PHE A 32 -8.75 -27.75 31.76
N ASN A 33 -7.58 -27.26 31.37
CA ASN A 33 -6.90 -27.68 30.15
C ASN A 33 -5.76 -28.65 30.52
N ALA A 34 -5.85 -29.91 30.10
CA ALA A 34 -4.84 -30.93 30.40
C ALA A 34 -3.48 -30.67 29.74
N TYR A 35 -3.48 -29.88 28.67
CA TYR A 35 -2.33 -29.52 27.85
C TYR A 35 -1.61 -28.27 28.39
N GLN A 36 -0.42 -28.00 27.87
CA GLN A 36 0.23 -26.69 27.99
C GLN A 36 -0.26 -25.70 26.91
N ASN A 37 -0.21 -24.40 27.22
CA ASN A 37 -0.47 -23.31 26.28
C ASN A 37 0.48 -23.36 25.07
N GLY A 38 -0.02 -23.12 23.85
CA GLY A 38 0.77 -23.22 22.62
C GLY A 38 0.86 -24.62 22.02
N TYR A 39 -0.03 -25.53 22.42
CA TYR A 39 -0.19 -26.85 21.78
C TYR A 39 -1.39 -26.81 20.85
N GLN A 40 -1.14 -26.91 19.54
CA GLN A 40 -2.12 -26.63 18.48
C GLN A 40 -3.50 -27.24 18.71
N TRP A 41 -3.60 -28.52 19.10
CA TRP A 41 -4.90 -29.17 19.39
C TRP A 41 -5.67 -28.52 20.55
N SER A 42 -4.97 -28.15 21.62
CA SER A 42 -5.54 -27.40 22.76
C SER A 42 -5.97 -26.00 22.33
N ASP A 43 -5.16 -25.35 21.48
CA ASP A 43 -5.40 -23.98 21.03
C ASP A 43 -6.57 -23.93 20.04
N GLU A 44 -6.75 -24.96 19.20
CA GLU A 44 -7.93 -25.18 18.35
C GLU A 44 -9.19 -25.40 19.18
N ILE A 45 -9.16 -26.27 20.20
CA ILE A 45 -10.28 -26.46 21.15
C ILE A 45 -10.63 -25.13 21.84
N LEU A 46 -9.63 -24.41 22.35
CA LEU A 46 -9.83 -23.13 23.03
C LEU A 46 -10.38 -22.04 22.09
N ALA A 47 -10.00 -22.04 20.81
CA ALA A 47 -10.57 -21.15 19.81
C ALA A 47 -12.06 -21.42 19.60
N GLY A 48 -12.47 -22.69 19.45
CA GLY A 48 -13.88 -23.09 19.35
C GLY A 48 -14.69 -22.70 20.58
N VAL A 49 -14.15 -22.94 21.78
CA VAL A 49 -14.76 -22.54 23.05
C VAL A 49 -14.97 -21.01 23.11
N ARG A 50 -13.97 -20.24 22.72
CA ARG A 50 -14.03 -18.76 22.71
C ARG A 50 -15.02 -18.20 21.69
N GLU A 51 -15.12 -18.80 20.51
CA GLU A 51 -16.07 -18.35 19.48
C GLU A 51 -17.53 -18.55 19.93
N ALA A 52 -17.84 -19.74 20.46
CA ALA A 52 -19.18 -20.04 21.01
C ALA A 52 -19.56 -19.09 22.16
N PHE A 53 -18.65 -18.83 23.11
CA PHE A 53 -18.93 -17.90 24.21
C PHE A 53 -18.96 -16.42 23.77
N ALA A 54 -18.28 -16.03 22.69
CA ALA A 54 -18.46 -14.70 22.10
C ALA A 54 -19.87 -14.51 21.49
N ALA A 55 -20.49 -15.60 21.02
CA ALA A 55 -21.85 -15.62 20.50
C ALA A 55 -22.95 -15.73 21.59
N SER A 56 -22.64 -16.28 22.76
CA SER A 56 -23.55 -16.38 23.94
C SER A 56 -24.26 -15.07 24.28
N ASP A 57 -25.50 -15.12 24.80
CA ASP A 57 -26.18 -13.93 25.34
C ASP A 57 -25.62 -13.45 26.71
N PHE A 58 -24.70 -14.20 27.33
CA PHE A 58 -24.01 -13.83 28.56
C PHE A 58 -22.66 -13.11 28.33
N ASN A 59 -22.15 -12.43 29.37
CA ASN A 59 -20.76 -11.98 29.42
C ASN A 59 -19.93 -13.07 30.11
N VAL A 60 -19.41 -14.03 29.33
CA VAL A 60 -18.73 -15.20 29.87
C VAL A 60 -17.27 -14.87 30.21
N ASP A 61 -16.98 -14.81 31.51
CA ASP A 61 -15.65 -14.73 32.08
C ASP A 61 -15.03 -16.13 32.11
N LEU A 62 -14.28 -16.45 31.05
CA LEU A 62 -13.64 -17.75 30.84
C LEU A 62 -12.23 -17.78 31.47
N GLN A 63 -12.14 -18.28 32.70
CA GLN A 63 -10.86 -18.60 33.32
C GLN A 63 -10.31 -19.91 32.74
N ILE A 64 -9.01 -19.95 32.44
CA ILE A 64 -8.34 -21.12 31.84
C ILE A 64 -7.19 -21.55 32.75
N GLU A 65 -7.16 -22.83 33.12
CA GLU A 65 -6.12 -23.43 33.94
C GLU A 65 -5.40 -24.53 33.15
N TYR A 66 -4.21 -24.19 32.64
CA TYR A 66 -3.29 -25.16 32.07
C TYR A 66 -2.71 -26.02 33.21
N MET A 67 -3.02 -27.31 33.19
CA MET A 67 -2.57 -28.27 34.19
C MET A 67 -1.19 -28.86 33.86
N ASP A 68 -0.73 -28.69 32.62
CA ASP A 68 0.42 -29.38 31.99
C ASP A 68 0.44 -30.92 32.21
N SER A 69 -0.68 -31.50 32.62
CA SER A 69 -0.80 -32.88 33.13
C SER A 69 -0.49 -33.97 32.09
N LYS A 70 -0.74 -33.69 30.80
CA LYS A 70 -0.35 -34.58 29.69
C LYS A 70 1.18 -34.65 29.51
N LYS A 71 1.88 -33.55 29.81
CA LYS A 71 3.34 -33.41 29.72
C LYS A 71 4.06 -33.90 30.97
N TYR A 72 3.48 -33.63 32.15
CA TYR A 72 4.00 -34.02 33.47
C TYR A 72 3.02 -34.95 34.19
N ALA A 73 2.81 -36.15 33.65
CA ALA A 73 1.89 -37.17 34.17
C ALA A 73 2.37 -37.87 35.47
N ASP A 74 2.83 -37.09 36.46
CA ASP A 74 3.28 -37.58 37.77
C ASP A 74 2.12 -37.58 38.79
N PRO A 75 1.81 -38.71 39.47
CA PRO A 75 0.79 -38.76 40.51
C PRO A 75 1.00 -37.77 41.66
N VAL A 76 2.25 -37.43 41.99
CA VAL A 76 2.57 -36.43 43.02
C VAL A 76 2.17 -35.03 42.55
N LEU A 77 2.35 -34.71 41.26
CA LEU A 77 1.87 -33.44 40.70
C LEU A 77 0.35 -33.36 40.73
N ARG A 78 -0.37 -34.45 40.43
CA ARG A 78 -1.84 -34.50 40.52
C ARG A 78 -2.34 -34.14 41.92
N ALA A 79 -1.73 -34.70 42.97
CA ALA A 79 -2.08 -34.39 44.35
C ALA A 79 -1.74 -32.93 44.74
N MET A 80 -0.60 -32.40 44.29
CA MET A 80 -0.25 -30.99 44.52
C MET A 80 -1.19 -30.02 43.80
N LEU A 81 -1.66 -30.36 42.59
CA LEU A 81 -2.67 -29.59 41.86
C LEU A 81 -4.02 -29.59 42.60
N HIS A 82 -4.47 -30.72 43.16
CA HIS A 82 -5.65 -30.75 44.02
C HIS A 82 -5.54 -29.76 45.19
N ASP A 83 -4.49 -29.86 46.01
CA ASP A 83 -4.34 -29.02 47.20
C ASP A 83 -4.19 -27.53 46.84
N PHE A 84 -3.52 -27.23 45.72
CA PHE A 84 -3.41 -25.89 45.19
C PHE A 84 -4.75 -25.33 44.70
N TYR A 85 -5.51 -26.06 43.89
CA TYR A 85 -6.81 -25.61 43.39
C TYR A 85 -7.84 -25.49 44.51
N LYS A 86 -7.81 -26.38 45.51
CA LYS A 86 -8.63 -26.30 46.73
C LYS A 86 -8.37 -25.04 47.54
N LEU A 87 -7.12 -24.56 47.56
CA LEU A 87 -6.77 -23.27 48.17
C LEU A 87 -7.19 -22.09 47.28
N LYS A 88 -6.88 -22.16 45.97
CA LYS A 88 -7.11 -21.10 44.98
C LYS A 88 -8.58 -20.77 44.76
N TYR A 89 -9.46 -21.78 44.72
CA TYR A 89 -10.89 -21.60 44.43
C TYR A 89 -11.81 -21.61 45.64
N ARG A 90 -11.26 -21.66 46.86
CA ARG A 90 -12.03 -21.73 48.11
C ARG A 90 -13.15 -20.69 48.24
N ASN A 91 -12.96 -19.52 47.64
CA ASN A 91 -13.91 -18.39 47.68
C ASN A 91 -14.54 -18.08 46.31
N THR A 92 -14.23 -18.85 45.26
CA THR A 92 -14.70 -18.63 43.89
C THR A 92 -15.87 -19.57 43.57
N ARG A 93 -16.82 -19.11 42.75
CA ARG A 93 -17.87 -19.96 42.18
C ARG A 93 -17.89 -19.81 40.68
N PHE A 94 -18.07 -20.94 40.01
CA PHE A 94 -18.22 -21.07 38.56
C PHE A 94 -19.59 -21.69 38.29
N GLU A 95 -20.26 -21.24 37.24
CA GLU A 95 -21.57 -21.79 36.86
C GLU A 95 -21.46 -23.03 35.98
N VAL A 96 -20.35 -23.19 35.25
CA VAL A 96 -19.99 -24.41 34.50
C VAL A 96 -18.47 -24.60 34.56
N ILE A 97 -18.02 -25.85 34.55
CA ILE A 97 -16.62 -26.23 34.36
C ILE A 97 -16.48 -26.97 33.03
N LEU A 98 -15.51 -26.56 32.21
CA LEU A 98 -15.04 -27.26 31.02
C LEU A 98 -13.79 -28.08 31.36
N ALA A 99 -13.58 -29.22 30.69
CA ALA A 99 -12.41 -30.09 30.91
C ALA A 99 -11.93 -30.76 29.62
N SER A 100 -10.64 -30.60 29.26
CA SER A 100 -10.05 -31.24 28.08
C SER A 100 -9.21 -32.48 28.39
N ASP A 101 -9.24 -33.47 27.50
CA ASP A 101 -8.51 -34.74 27.59
C ASP A 101 -8.98 -35.66 28.73
N ASN A 102 -8.62 -36.94 28.62
CA ASN A 102 -8.75 -37.93 29.67
C ASN A 102 -8.11 -37.47 31.00
N TYR A 103 -7.02 -36.67 30.95
CA TYR A 103 -6.32 -36.19 32.14
C TYR A 103 -7.13 -35.20 33.00
N ALA A 104 -7.80 -34.20 32.41
CA ALA A 104 -8.64 -33.27 33.18
C ALA A 104 -9.98 -33.93 33.57
N PHE A 105 -10.53 -34.77 32.68
CA PHE A 105 -11.72 -35.57 32.98
C PHE A 105 -11.50 -36.51 34.18
N ASP A 106 -10.40 -37.26 34.22
CA ASP A 106 -10.06 -38.14 35.35
C ASP A 106 -9.82 -37.32 36.64
N PHE A 107 -9.13 -36.19 36.55
CA PHE A 107 -8.88 -35.32 37.71
C PHE A 107 -10.18 -34.77 38.31
N LEU A 108 -11.12 -34.31 37.47
CA LEU A 108 -12.43 -33.89 37.96
C LEU A 108 -13.25 -35.08 38.47
N ARG A 109 -13.26 -36.23 37.80
CA ARG A 109 -13.96 -37.42 38.33
C ARG A 109 -13.44 -37.82 39.72
N GLU A 110 -12.16 -37.61 40.00
CA GLU A 110 -11.51 -37.90 41.28
C GLU A 110 -11.78 -36.84 42.37
N TYR A 111 -11.79 -35.53 42.02
CA TYR A 111 -11.78 -34.43 43.01
C TYR A 111 -12.95 -33.41 42.89
N HIS A 112 -13.86 -33.54 41.93
CA HIS A 112 -14.91 -32.55 41.66
C HIS A 112 -15.78 -32.24 42.89
N ASP A 113 -16.26 -33.25 43.61
CA ASP A 113 -17.21 -33.05 44.71
C ASP A 113 -16.56 -32.40 45.95
N GLU A 114 -15.23 -32.38 46.02
CA GLU A 114 -14.47 -31.67 47.05
C GLU A 114 -14.08 -30.23 46.63
N LEU A 115 -13.79 -30.02 45.34
CA LEU A 115 -13.38 -28.72 44.79
C LEU A 115 -14.55 -27.82 44.38
N PHE A 116 -15.59 -28.38 43.76
CA PHE A 116 -16.66 -27.65 43.06
C PHE A 116 -18.07 -28.26 43.29
N PRO A 117 -18.47 -28.53 44.55
CA PRO A 117 -19.65 -29.31 44.88
C PRO A 117 -20.95 -28.79 44.21
N GLY A 118 -21.51 -29.60 43.31
CA GLY A 118 -22.75 -29.32 42.60
C GLY A 118 -22.63 -28.47 41.32
N THR A 119 -21.42 -28.14 40.87
CA THR A 119 -21.22 -27.46 39.58
C THR A 119 -21.39 -28.45 38.42
N PRO A 120 -22.00 -28.06 37.29
CA PRO A 120 -21.98 -28.86 36.05
C PRO A 120 -20.58 -28.94 35.43
N VAL A 121 -20.22 -30.13 34.92
CA VAL A 121 -18.99 -30.37 34.15
C VAL A 121 -19.32 -30.74 32.70
N VAL A 122 -18.68 -30.07 31.75
CA VAL A 122 -18.73 -30.38 30.32
C VAL A 122 -17.33 -30.78 29.85
N PHE A 123 -17.14 -32.06 29.50
CA PHE A 123 -15.85 -32.55 29.01
C PHE A 123 -15.73 -32.49 27.47
N CYS A 124 -14.50 -32.47 26.98
CA CYS A 124 -14.09 -32.60 25.58
C CYS A 124 -12.72 -33.31 25.47
N GLY A 125 -12.36 -33.85 24.31
CA GLY A 125 -11.08 -34.55 24.12
C GLY A 125 -11.00 -35.91 24.81
N VAL A 126 -12.14 -36.51 25.20
CA VAL A 126 -12.15 -37.74 26.01
C VAL A 126 -12.19 -38.98 25.12
N ASN A 127 -11.08 -39.72 25.10
CA ASN A 127 -10.84 -40.91 24.28
C ASN A 127 -11.19 -42.21 25.05
N ASP A 128 -11.50 -43.30 24.33
CA ASP A 128 -11.82 -44.65 24.88
C ASP A 128 -12.83 -44.63 26.06
N PHE A 129 -13.82 -43.74 25.98
CA PHE A 129 -14.83 -43.51 27.01
C PHE A 129 -15.73 -44.73 27.23
N LYS A 130 -15.90 -45.11 28.51
CA LYS A 130 -16.87 -46.13 28.94
C LYS A 130 -18.01 -45.47 29.74
N PRO A 131 -19.29 -45.76 29.43
CA PRO A 131 -20.44 -45.17 30.15
C PRO A 131 -20.40 -45.32 31.67
N ALA A 132 -19.85 -46.43 32.18
CA ALA A 132 -19.67 -46.67 33.61
C ALA A 132 -18.71 -45.70 34.32
N TRP A 133 -17.96 -44.87 33.58
CA TRP A 133 -17.16 -43.78 34.17
C TRP A 133 -18.01 -42.61 34.69
N LEU A 134 -19.31 -42.59 34.40
CA LEU A 134 -20.25 -41.61 34.96
C LEU A 134 -21.14 -42.20 36.07
N ASP A 135 -20.95 -43.47 36.44
CA ASP A 135 -21.66 -44.11 37.55
C ASP A 135 -21.27 -43.42 38.87
N GLY A 136 -22.15 -42.54 39.37
CA GLY A 136 -21.91 -41.71 40.55
C GLY A 136 -21.67 -40.22 40.26
N HIS A 137 -21.51 -39.81 38.99
CA HIS A 137 -21.16 -38.44 38.60
C HIS A 137 -22.26 -37.76 37.74
N PRO A 138 -23.46 -37.49 38.30
CA PRO A 138 -24.64 -37.03 37.54
C PRO A 138 -24.53 -35.61 36.97
N ASN A 139 -23.51 -34.85 37.35
CA ASN A 139 -23.29 -33.47 36.90
C ASN A 139 -22.40 -33.39 35.64
N PHE A 140 -21.96 -34.53 35.09
CA PHE A 140 -21.03 -34.60 33.96
C PHE A 140 -21.77 -34.90 32.65
N THR A 141 -21.51 -34.11 31.63
CA THR A 141 -21.87 -34.35 30.22
C THR A 141 -20.71 -33.90 29.33
N GLY A 142 -20.80 -34.01 28.00
CA GLY A 142 -19.74 -33.52 27.12
C GLY A 142 -19.69 -34.12 25.72
N VAL A 143 -18.57 -33.85 25.05
CA VAL A 143 -18.21 -34.33 23.71
C VAL A 143 -17.11 -35.38 23.85
N LEU A 144 -17.16 -36.42 23.00
CA LEU A 144 -16.17 -37.50 22.97
C LEU A 144 -15.25 -37.36 21.75
N GLU A 145 -13.96 -37.54 21.99
CA GLU A 145 -12.94 -37.62 20.94
C GLU A 145 -13.04 -39.01 20.31
N ASN A 146 -13.86 -39.10 19.26
CA ASN A 146 -14.26 -40.35 18.61
C ASN A 146 -14.11 -40.22 17.08
N PRO A 147 -12.87 -40.05 16.57
CA PRO A 147 -12.59 -39.80 15.16
C PRO A 147 -13.05 -40.95 14.24
N ASP A 148 -13.51 -40.63 13.02
CA ASP A 148 -13.91 -41.63 12.02
C ASP A 148 -12.69 -42.29 11.31
N ILE A 149 -11.86 -42.97 12.11
CA ILE A 149 -10.69 -43.73 11.69
C ILE A 149 -11.05 -44.74 10.60
N LYS A 150 -12.21 -45.42 10.73
CA LYS A 150 -12.66 -46.44 9.78
C LYS A 150 -12.83 -45.87 8.37
N THR A 151 -13.54 -44.75 8.22
CA THR A 151 -13.73 -44.12 6.90
C THR A 151 -12.40 -43.67 6.30
N THR A 152 -11.46 -43.19 7.13
CA THR A 152 -10.11 -42.81 6.69
C THR A 152 -9.30 -44.02 6.20
N LEU A 153 -9.37 -45.17 6.86
CA LEU A 153 -8.71 -46.40 6.40
C LEU A 153 -9.38 -47.03 5.16
N GLU A 154 -10.70 -46.91 5.01
CA GLU A 154 -11.41 -47.29 3.78
C GLU A 154 -10.98 -46.43 2.58
N LEU A 155 -10.74 -45.12 2.80
CA LEU A 155 -10.18 -44.22 1.79
C LEU A 155 -8.72 -44.57 1.45
N ALA A 156 -7.87 -44.85 2.45
CA ALA A 156 -6.48 -45.24 2.22
C ALA A 156 -6.37 -46.48 1.32
N LEU A 157 -7.16 -47.53 1.58
CA LEU A 157 -7.26 -48.71 0.71
C LEU A 157 -7.82 -48.41 -0.68
N ARG A 158 -8.76 -47.45 -0.80
CA ARG A 158 -9.31 -47.03 -2.11
C ARG A 158 -8.28 -46.26 -2.95
N PHE A 159 -7.40 -45.49 -2.31
CA PHE A 159 -6.31 -44.78 -2.99
C PHE A 159 -5.12 -45.70 -3.30
N HIS A 160 -4.87 -46.71 -2.47
CA HIS A 160 -3.72 -47.62 -2.58
C HIS A 160 -4.13 -49.11 -2.56
N PRO A 161 -4.85 -49.61 -3.58
CA PRO A 161 -5.41 -50.97 -3.59
C PRO A 161 -4.38 -52.12 -3.67
N GLY A 162 -3.08 -51.80 -3.71
CA GLY A 162 -1.97 -52.75 -3.65
C GLY A 162 -1.09 -52.61 -2.40
N ARG A 163 -1.58 -51.93 -1.35
CA ARG A 163 -0.92 -51.80 -0.04
C ARG A 163 -1.79 -52.46 1.02
N ASP A 164 -1.33 -53.57 1.60
CA ASP A 164 -2.08 -54.41 2.55
C ASP A 164 -1.49 -54.40 3.97
N LYS A 165 -0.49 -53.54 4.23
CA LYS A 165 0.17 -53.41 5.52
C LYS A 165 0.03 -51.99 6.09
N LEU A 166 -0.36 -51.88 7.34
CA LEU A 166 -0.50 -50.62 8.09
C LEU A 166 0.42 -50.63 9.31
N VAL A 167 1.43 -49.76 9.32
CA VAL A 167 2.37 -49.59 10.45
C VAL A 167 1.93 -48.38 11.26
N ILE A 168 1.79 -48.56 12.58
CA ILE A 168 1.17 -47.60 13.48
C ILE A 168 2.19 -47.17 14.53
N PHE A 169 2.47 -45.87 14.57
CA PHE A 169 3.34 -45.27 15.58
C PHE A 169 2.49 -44.53 16.61
N GLY A 170 2.73 -44.81 17.90
CA GLY A 170 2.03 -44.22 19.04
C GLY A 170 2.93 -44.22 20.29
N ASP A 171 2.37 -43.83 21.44
CA ASP A 171 3.08 -43.83 22.72
C ASP A 171 2.32 -44.53 23.85
N THR A 172 2.98 -44.65 25.00
CA THR A 172 2.47 -45.26 26.23
C THR A 172 1.73 -44.28 27.16
N SER A 173 1.31 -43.10 26.65
CA SER A 173 0.50 -42.15 27.43
C SER A 173 -0.94 -42.61 27.59
N VAL A 174 -1.71 -41.98 28.50
CA VAL A 174 -3.12 -42.34 28.72
C VAL A 174 -3.94 -42.12 27.44
N THR A 175 -3.73 -40.99 26.75
CA THR A 175 -4.43 -40.70 25.49
C THR A 175 -3.91 -41.57 24.34
N GLY A 176 -2.59 -41.81 24.24
CA GLY A 176 -2.00 -42.67 23.20
C GLY A 176 -2.52 -44.11 23.25
N VAL A 177 -2.61 -44.69 24.46
CA VAL A 177 -3.20 -46.03 24.66
C VAL A 177 -4.71 -46.02 24.38
N ALA A 178 -5.44 -44.97 24.76
CA ALA A 178 -6.87 -44.84 24.47
C ALA A 178 -7.15 -44.79 22.95
N ILE A 179 -6.37 -44.01 22.20
CA ILE A 179 -6.44 -43.95 20.72
C ILE A 179 -6.02 -45.30 20.11
N GLY A 180 -4.97 -45.93 20.64
CA GLY A 180 -4.57 -47.28 20.24
C GLY A 180 -5.68 -48.32 20.43
N ASN A 181 -6.49 -48.20 21.49
CA ASN A 181 -7.68 -49.05 21.70
C ASN A 181 -8.78 -48.77 20.68
N GLN A 182 -9.03 -47.51 20.32
CA GLN A 182 -9.98 -47.14 19.26
C GLN A 182 -9.57 -47.76 17.91
N LEU A 183 -8.28 -47.75 17.56
CA LEU A 183 -7.78 -48.41 16.35
C LEU A 183 -7.93 -49.94 16.41
N ARG A 184 -7.53 -50.56 17.54
CA ARG A 184 -7.69 -52.01 17.78
C ARG A 184 -9.17 -52.47 17.75
N ALA A 185 -10.12 -51.58 18.05
CA ALA A 185 -11.55 -51.86 17.93
C ALA A 185 -12.06 -51.86 16.47
N VAL A 186 -11.35 -51.18 15.56
CA VAL A 186 -11.68 -51.09 14.12
C VAL A 186 -10.96 -52.15 13.28
N GLU A 187 -9.80 -52.63 13.74
CA GLU A 187 -9.00 -53.70 13.10
C GLU A 187 -9.82 -54.93 12.59
N PRO A 188 -10.83 -55.47 13.31
CA PRO A 188 -11.63 -56.60 12.81
C PRO A 188 -12.40 -56.33 11.51
N ASP A 189 -12.78 -55.09 11.20
CA ASP A 189 -13.47 -54.73 9.95
C ASP A 189 -12.56 -54.84 8.71
N PHE A 190 -11.24 -54.90 8.92
CA PHE A 190 -10.21 -54.96 7.88
C PHE A 190 -9.47 -56.30 7.82
N ALA A 191 -9.93 -57.31 8.56
CA ALA A 191 -9.34 -58.64 8.59
C ALA A 191 -9.22 -59.24 7.17
N GLY A 192 -8.00 -59.59 6.75
CA GLY A 192 -7.72 -60.08 5.40
C GLY A 192 -7.68 -59.02 4.30
N ARG A 193 -7.71 -57.72 4.66
CA ARG A 193 -7.51 -56.56 3.77
C ARG A 193 -6.36 -55.65 4.24
N LEU A 194 -6.11 -55.59 5.55
CA LEU A 194 -4.95 -54.95 6.15
C LEU A 194 -4.34 -55.84 7.24
N THR A 195 -3.01 -55.77 7.35
CA THR A 195 -2.22 -56.30 8.47
C THR A 195 -1.73 -55.12 9.31
N PHE A 196 -2.02 -55.12 10.61
CA PHE A 196 -1.70 -54.02 11.53
C PHE A 196 -0.41 -54.34 12.32
N GLU A 197 0.59 -53.45 12.25
CA GLU A 197 1.82 -53.52 13.06
C GLU A 197 1.89 -52.31 14.00
N TYR A 198 1.80 -52.53 15.32
CA TYR A 198 1.85 -51.48 16.33
C TYR A 198 3.26 -51.32 16.90
N GLU A 199 3.80 -50.10 16.84
CA GLU A 199 5.16 -49.72 17.25
C GLU A 199 5.10 -48.72 18.42
N ASP A 200 4.40 -49.11 19.50
CA ASP A 200 3.94 -48.23 20.60
C ASP A 200 5.06 -47.69 21.56
N ASN A 201 6.36 -47.89 21.25
CA ASN A 201 7.48 -47.50 22.12
C ASN A 201 8.84 -47.37 21.39
N LEU A 202 8.98 -46.41 20.47
CA LEU A 202 10.24 -46.10 19.76
C LEU A 202 10.73 -44.66 20.01
N THR A 203 12.04 -44.44 19.97
CA THR A 203 12.63 -43.07 19.88
C THR A 203 12.33 -42.47 18.50
N LEU A 204 12.38 -41.15 18.34
CA LEU A 204 12.28 -40.49 17.02
C LEU A 204 13.35 -41.05 16.05
N THR A 205 14.56 -41.29 16.54
CA THR A 205 15.63 -41.94 15.75
C THR A 205 15.26 -43.37 15.34
N GLY A 206 14.63 -44.13 16.23
CA GLY A 206 14.12 -45.49 15.96
C GLY A 206 12.99 -45.51 14.94
N ILE A 207 12.04 -44.56 15.05
CA ILE A 207 10.97 -44.37 14.06
C ILE A 207 11.58 -44.01 12.71
N LEU A 208 12.49 -43.04 12.62
CA LEU A 208 13.13 -42.65 11.36
C LEU A 208 13.99 -43.78 10.75
N GLY A 209 14.55 -44.68 11.56
CA GLY A 209 15.15 -45.92 11.08
C GLY A 209 14.10 -46.86 10.49
N ARG A 210 13.10 -47.24 11.30
CA ARG A 210 12.01 -48.16 10.93
C ARG A 210 11.25 -47.71 9.67
N VAL A 211 11.06 -46.41 9.51
CA VAL A 211 10.36 -45.75 8.40
C VAL A 211 11.14 -45.82 7.07
N ARG A 212 12.48 -45.89 7.12
CA ARG A 212 13.34 -46.10 5.94
C ARG A 212 13.37 -47.57 5.49
N ASP A 213 13.12 -48.49 6.41
CA ASP A 213 13.10 -49.95 6.18
C ASP A 213 11.70 -50.49 5.81
N LEU A 214 10.72 -49.61 5.51
CA LEU A 214 9.37 -50.00 5.06
C LEU A 214 9.36 -50.36 3.57
N SER A 215 8.61 -51.41 3.21
CA SER A 215 8.35 -51.77 1.81
C SER A 215 7.27 -50.88 1.18
N ASP A 216 7.24 -50.83 -0.16
CA ASP A 216 6.22 -50.13 -0.95
C ASP A 216 4.77 -50.65 -0.73
N GLU A 217 4.62 -51.80 -0.07
CA GLU A 217 3.33 -52.41 0.31
C GLU A 217 2.76 -51.81 1.61
N ALA A 218 3.59 -51.09 2.38
CA ALA A 218 3.18 -50.48 3.65
C ALA A 218 2.47 -49.14 3.49
N MET A 219 1.67 -48.77 4.48
CA MET A 219 1.15 -47.43 4.76
C MET A 219 1.43 -47.11 6.24
N ILE A 220 1.55 -45.82 6.58
CA ILE A 220 1.75 -45.37 7.96
C ILE A 220 0.43 -44.80 8.50
N PHE A 221 0.04 -45.16 9.72
CA PHE A 221 -0.96 -44.43 10.51
C PHE A 221 -0.27 -43.81 11.73
N LEU A 222 -0.35 -42.49 11.89
CA LEU A 222 0.30 -41.78 13.00
C LEU A 222 -0.72 -41.35 14.05
N ILE A 223 -0.55 -41.86 15.28
CA ILE A 223 -1.28 -41.40 16.46
C ILE A 223 -0.60 -40.12 16.99
N PRO A 224 -1.35 -39.10 17.45
CA PRO A 224 -0.80 -37.97 18.18
C PRO A 224 -0.01 -38.40 19.44
N PHE A 225 1.32 -38.34 19.38
CA PHE A 225 2.20 -38.56 20.53
C PHE A 225 3.15 -37.37 20.76
N TYR A 226 3.62 -37.21 22.00
CA TYR A 226 4.31 -35.98 22.44
C TYR A 226 5.70 -36.22 23.08
N LYS A 227 6.13 -37.48 23.21
CA LYS A 227 7.24 -37.84 24.09
C LYS A 227 8.11 -38.95 23.53
N ASP A 228 9.41 -38.69 23.40
CA ASP A 228 10.40 -39.74 23.18
C ASP A 228 10.63 -40.53 24.49
N THR A 229 10.87 -41.83 24.35
CA THR A 229 11.39 -42.70 25.41
C THR A 229 12.62 -42.15 26.15
N GLU A 230 13.47 -41.33 25.51
CA GLU A 230 14.63 -40.67 26.13
C GLU A 230 14.31 -39.33 26.85
N LYS A 231 13.03 -38.93 26.90
CA LYS A 231 12.45 -37.70 27.50
C LYS A 231 12.55 -36.41 26.68
N ASP A 232 13.12 -36.43 25.49
CA ASP A 232 13.00 -35.29 24.58
C ASP A 232 11.55 -35.11 24.11
N VAL A 233 11.20 -33.85 23.84
CA VAL A 233 9.83 -33.41 23.53
C VAL A 233 9.83 -32.78 22.15
N TYR A 234 9.14 -33.43 21.22
CA TYR A 234 8.93 -32.97 19.85
C TYR A 234 7.47 -32.61 19.64
N SER A 235 7.18 -31.61 18.81
CA SER A 235 5.81 -31.42 18.33
C SER A 235 5.43 -32.49 17.31
N VAL A 236 4.14 -32.86 17.28
CA VAL A 236 3.59 -33.81 16.30
C VAL A 236 3.94 -33.40 14.85
N ASN A 237 4.00 -32.10 14.59
CA ASN A 237 4.28 -31.52 13.28
C ASN A 237 5.76 -31.64 12.88
N GLU A 238 6.69 -31.57 13.83
CA GLU A 238 8.12 -31.87 13.60
C GLU A 238 8.32 -33.37 13.33
N VAL A 239 7.68 -34.23 14.12
CA VAL A 239 7.71 -35.70 13.93
C VAL A 239 7.16 -36.08 12.56
N LEU A 240 5.98 -35.55 12.18
CA LEU A 240 5.39 -35.73 10.85
C LEU A 240 6.35 -35.29 9.73
N SER A 241 6.89 -34.08 9.84
CA SER A 241 7.80 -33.52 8.83
C SER A 241 9.07 -34.35 8.71
N ALA A 242 9.60 -34.88 9.81
CA ALA A 242 10.78 -35.74 9.83
C ALA A 242 10.50 -37.12 9.23
N ILE A 243 9.40 -37.79 9.62
CA ILE A 243 8.95 -39.06 9.03
C ILE A 243 8.76 -38.89 7.52
N ARG A 244 8.06 -37.83 7.11
CA ARG A 244 7.74 -37.57 5.70
C ARG A 244 8.97 -37.21 4.86
N ALA A 245 9.96 -36.52 5.43
CA ALA A 245 11.25 -36.28 4.78
C ALA A 245 12.14 -37.54 4.67
N ASN A 246 11.76 -38.64 5.32
CA ASN A 246 12.48 -39.93 5.30
C ASN A 246 11.64 -41.09 4.75
N SER A 247 10.48 -40.81 4.13
CA SER A 247 9.60 -41.84 3.58
C SER A 247 8.78 -41.37 2.39
N ASP A 248 8.71 -42.21 1.36
CA ASP A 248 7.76 -42.08 0.26
C ASP A 248 6.44 -42.86 0.49
N VAL A 249 6.33 -43.57 1.60
CA VAL A 249 5.09 -44.25 2.03
C VAL A 249 3.95 -43.24 2.28
N PRO A 250 2.69 -43.55 1.94
CA PRO A 250 1.53 -42.75 2.34
C PRO A 250 1.36 -42.70 3.87
N ILE A 251 1.17 -41.50 4.41
CA ILE A 251 0.92 -41.26 5.84
C ILE A 251 -0.53 -40.85 6.04
N TYR A 252 -1.22 -41.52 6.94
CA TYR A 252 -2.60 -41.25 7.34
C TYR A 252 -2.68 -40.93 8.83
N SER A 253 -3.73 -40.20 9.20
CA SER A 253 -4.10 -39.81 10.56
C SER A 253 -5.57 -39.39 10.51
N ALA A 254 -6.25 -39.38 11.67
CA ALA A 254 -7.65 -38.97 11.76
C ALA A 254 -7.86 -37.58 12.40
N TRP A 255 -6.80 -36.82 12.69
CA TRP A 255 -6.89 -35.49 13.31
C TRP A 255 -6.56 -34.36 12.32
N GLN A 256 -7.37 -33.30 12.31
CA GLN A 256 -7.24 -32.18 11.38
C GLN A 256 -5.93 -31.40 11.56
N PHE A 257 -5.49 -31.17 12.81
CA PHE A 257 -4.33 -30.34 13.13
C PHE A 257 -3.01 -30.85 12.53
N MET A 258 -2.95 -32.15 12.18
CA MET A 258 -1.81 -32.82 11.56
C MET A 258 -1.72 -32.63 10.02
N LEU A 259 -2.76 -32.06 9.41
CA LEU A 259 -2.82 -31.81 7.97
C LEU A 259 -1.85 -30.69 7.56
N GLY A 260 -1.25 -30.78 6.38
CA GLY A 260 -0.23 -29.84 5.91
C GLY A 260 1.22 -30.23 6.27
N HIS A 261 1.40 -31.17 7.20
CA HIS A 261 2.71 -31.64 7.69
C HIS A 261 3.16 -33.00 7.13
N GLY A 262 2.40 -33.60 6.21
CA GLY A 262 2.81 -34.81 5.48
C GLY A 262 1.79 -35.94 5.42
N ILE A 263 0.65 -35.82 6.11
CA ILE A 263 -0.48 -36.76 5.93
C ILE A 263 -1.24 -36.45 4.64
N VAL A 264 -1.81 -37.49 4.01
CA VAL A 264 -2.67 -37.36 2.82
C VAL A 264 -3.98 -36.64 3.15
N GLY A 265 -4.47 -36.84 4.38
CA GLY A 265 -5.80 -36.46 4.84
C GLY A 265 -6.78 -37.64 4.82
N GLY A 266 -8.07 -37.35 4.95
CA GLY A 266 -9.09 -38.37 5.16
C GLY A 266 -10.39 -37.76 5.63
N ARG A 267 -11.13 -38.50 6.46
CA ARG A 267 -12.17 -37.93 7.31
C ARG A 267 -11.54 -37.52 8.63
N LEU A 268 -11.44 -36.21 8.86
CA LEU A 268 -10.63 -35.65 9.94
C LEU A 268 -11.49 -35.03 11.04
N HIS A 269 -11.07 -35.30 12.28
CA HIS A 269 -11.63 -34.82 13.52
C HIS A 269 -11.05 -33.45 13.89
N SER A 270 -11.90 -32.55 14.39
CA SER A 270 -11.58 -31.12 14.51
C SER A 270 -11.76 -30.63 15.94
N GLY A 271 -10.65 -30.25 16.58
CA GLY A 271 -10.64 -29.77 17.97
C GLY A 271 -11.44 -28.48 18.11
N PHE A 272 -11.44 -27.62 17.08
CA PHE A 272 -12.29 -26.43 17.02
C PHE A 272 -13.79 -26.76 17.10
N GLU A 273 -14.28 -27.70 16.28
CA GLU A 273 -15.70 -28.11 16.33
C GLU A 273 -16.05 -28.77 17.66
N GLU A 274 -15.16 -29.60 18.21
CA GLU A 274 -15.35 -30.21 19.53
C GLU A 274 -15.43 -29.16 20.65
N GLY A 275 -14.51 -28.19 20.66
CA GLY A 275 -14.53 -27.07 21.60
C GLY A 275 -15.75 -26.17 21.46
N ARG A 276 -16.18 -25.88 20.22
CA ARG A 276 -17.41 -25.12 19.93
C ARG A 276 -18.64 -25.83 20.48
N ILE A 277 -18.79 -27.13 20.21
CA ILE A 277 -19.93 -27.93 20.71
C ILE A 277 -19.92 -28.03 22.24
N ALA A 278 -18.75 -28.22 22.87
CA ALA A 278 -18.63 -28.24 24.32
C ALA A 278 -19.04 -26.89 24.96
N ALA A 279 -18.65 -25.77 24.37
CA ALA A 279 -19.07 -24.45 24.83
C ALA A 279 -20.56 -24.15 24.55
N GLU A 280 -21.14 -24.66 23.46
CA GLU A 280 -22.60 -24.60 23.22
C GLU A 280 -23.39 -25.44 24.24
N MET A 281 -22.85 -26.60 24.66
CA MET A 281 -23.41 -27.37 25.77
C MET A 281 -23.29 -26.61 27.10
N ALA A 282 -22.16 -25.96 27.37
CA ALA A 282 -21.97 -25.12 28.54
C ALA A 282 -22.91 -23.89 28.55
N ASP A 283 -23.10 -23.21 27.42
CA ASP A 283 -24.02 -22.09 27.31
C ASP A 283 -25.48 -22.50 27.58
N ARG A 284 -25.91 -23.69 27.13
CA ARG A 284 -27.22 -24.25 27.50
C ARG A 284 -27.37 -24.49 29.01
N LEU A 285 -26.28 -24.83 29.72
CA LEU A 285 -26.27 -24.93 31.19
C LEU A 285 -26.32 -23.54 31.85
N LEU A 286 -25.62 -22.53 31.30
CA LEU A 286 -25.72 -21.13 31.76
C LEU A 286 -27.16 -20.58 31.64
N HIS A 287 -27.88 -21.01 30.60
CA HIS A 287 -29.31 -20.75 30.41
C HIS A 287 -30.25 -21.59 31.31
N GLY A 288 -29.72 -22.48 32.15
CA GLY A 288 -30.48 -23.25 33.13
C GLY A 288 -31.02 -24.60 32.64
N THR A 289 -30.54 -25.13 31.51
CA THR A 289 -30.86 -26.51 31.09
C THR A 289 -30.32 -27.51 32.13
N PRO A 290 -31.08 -28.52 32.59
CA PRO A 290 -30.54 -29.58 33.44
C PRO A 290 -29.51 -30.44 32.71
N VAL A 291 -28.44 -30.87 33.39
CA VAL A 291 -27.40 -31.75 32.80
C VAL A 291 -28.00 -33.04 32.21
N ALA A 292 -29.03 -33.59 32.86
CA ALA A 292 -29.74 -34.80 32.39
C ALA A 292 -30.50 -34.63 31.05
N GLU A 293 -30.66 -33.40 30.56
CA GLU A 293 -31.24 -33.11 29.23
C GLU A 293 -30.17 -32.85 28.15
N LEU A 294 -28.88 -32.90 28.51
CA LEU A 294 -27.74 -32.77 27.59
C LEU A 294 -27.12 -34.14 27.29
N PRO A 295 -27.35 -34.72 26.09
CA PRO A 295 -26.77 -36.00 25.72
C PRO A 295 -25.25 -35.86 25.51
N ILE A 296 -24.52 -36.94 25.81
CA ILE A 296 -23.09 -37.05 25.46
C ILE A 296 -22.99 -37.10 23.92
N VAL A 297 -22.21 -36.18 23.34
CA VAL A 297 -22.04 -36.07 21.89
C VAL A 297 -20.90 -36.98 21.44
N SER A 298 -21.23 -38.10 20.79
CA SER A 298 -20.28 -39.10 20.29
C SER A 298 -19.95 -38.98 18.79
N LYS A 299 -20.45 -37.93 18.14
CA LYS A 299 -20.18 -37.58 16.74
C LYS A 299 -20.13 -36.05 16.56
N THR A 300 -18.94 -35.57 16.28
CA THR A 300 -18.62 -34.25 15.71
C THR A 300 -18.93 -34.21 14.20
N ASN A 301 -18.91 -33.01 13.61
CA ASN A 301 -19.02 -32.82 12.16
C ASN A 301 -17.70 -33.11 11.43
N ASP A 302 -17.15 -34.33 11.59
CA ASP A 302 -15.91 -34.72 10.90
C ASP A 302 -16.08 -34.59 9.38
N THR A 303 -15.25 -33.76 8.75
CA THR A 303 -15.30 -33.45 7.31
C THR A 303 -14.21 -34.18 6.53
N PHE A 304 -14.39 -34.28 5.22
CA PHE A 304 -13.36 -34.80 4.33
C PHE A 304 -12.37 -33.70 3.96
N ILE A 305 -11.11 -33.82 4.37
CA ILE A 305 -10.07 -32.81 4.09
C ILE A 305 -8.78 -33.52 3.65
N PHE A 306 -8.16 -33.03 2.56
CA PHE A 306 -6.96 -33.63 1.96
C PHE A 306 -5.89 -32.57 1.63
N ASP A 307 -4.61 -32.93 1.71
CA ASP A 307 -3.50 -32.06 1.24
C ASP A 307 -3.23 -32.34 -0.25
N PHE A 308 -3.49 -31.34 -1.09
CA PHE A 308 -3.32 -31.44 -2.54
C PHE A 308 -1.88 -31.80 -2.96
N ARG A 309 -0.86 -31.40 -2.17
CA ARG A 309 0.55 -31.70 -2.46
C ARG A 309 0.86 -33.18 -2.29
N GLU A 310 0.34 -33.80 -1.23
CA GLU A 310 0.52 -35.23 -0.97
C GLU A 310 -0.35 -36.08 -1.90
N MET A 311 -1.57 -35.64 -2.23
CA MET A 311 -2.37 -36.24 -3.30
C MET A 311 -1.63 -36.27 -4.64
N LEU A 312 -1.05 -35.13 -5.06
CA LEU A 312 -0.34 -35.00 -6.33
C LEU A 312 0.92 -35.88 -6.37
N ARG A 313 1.69 -35.94 -5.26
CA ARG A 313 2.82 -36.86 -5.14
C ARG A 313 2.41 -38.33 -5.30
N LEU A 314 1.31 -38.72 -4.68
CA LEU A 314 0.85 -40.12 -4.62
C LEU A 314 -0.02 -40.55 -5.82
N GLY A 315 -0.22 -39.68 -6.82
CA GLY A 315 -1.08 -39.98 -7.98
C GLY A 315 -2.57 -40.12 -7.63
N ILE A 316 -3.01 -39.47 -6.55
CA ILE A 316 -4.41 -39.45 -6.11
C ILE A 316 -5.12 -38.32 -6.84
N THR A 317 -5.95 -38.69 -7.81
CA THR A 317 -6.73 -37.77 -8.65
C THR A 317 -8.07 -37.45 -7.99
N THR A 318 -8.61 -36.26 -8.26
CA THR A 318 -9.79 -35.72 -7.53
C THR A 318 -11.09 -36.49 -7.78
N ASP A 319 -11.20 -37.25 -8.87
CA ASP A 319 -12.31 -38.18 -9.14
C ASP A 319 -12.42 -39.33 -8.11
N LYS A 320 -11.32 -39.63 -7.40
CA LYS A 320 -11.28 -40.66 -6.37
C LYS A 320 -11.83 -40.17 -5.03
N LEU A 321 -12.00 -38.86 -4.82
CA LEU A 321 -12.42 -38.30 -3.53
C LEU A 321 -13.93 -38.52 -3.24
N PRO A 322 -14.35 -38.55 -1.96
CA PRO A 322 -15.76 -38.56 -1.58
C PRO A 322 -16.41 -37.18 -1.76
N THR A 323 -17.71 -37.12 -2.01
CA THR A 323 -18.45 -35.85 -2.18
C THR A 323 -18.45 -35.01 -0.89
N GLY A 324 -18.25 -33.70 -1.00
CA GLY A 324 -18.18 -32.79 0.15
C GLY A 324 -16.79 -32.74 0.78
N PHE A 325 -15.74 -32.77 -0.05
CA PHE A 325 -14.34 -32.64 0.37
C PHE A 325 -13.85 -31.20 0.28
N THR A 326 -12.85 -30.90 1.12
CA THR A 326 -12.05 -29.66 1.10
C THR A 326 -10.62 -30.02 0.74
N LEU A 327 -9.97 -29.22 -0.12
CA LEU A 327 -8.54 -29.31 -0.37
C LEU A 327 -7.82 -28.21 0.41
N ILE A 328 -6.67 -28.55 0.99
CA ILE A 328 -5.66 -27.55 1.39
C ILE A 328 -4.47 -27.62 0.44
N ASN A 329 -3.71 -26.53 0.36
CA ASN A 329 -2.52 -26.39 -0.50
C ASN A 329 -2.78 -26.61 -2.00
N GLU A 330 -4.04 -26.47 -2.45
CA GLU A 330 -4.36 -26.36 -3.87
C GLU A 330 -3.70 -25.08 -4.44
N PRO A 331 -3.05 -25.13 -5.61
CA PRO A 331 -2.43 -23.96 -6.22
C PRO A 331 -3.52 -22.97 -6.64
N TYR A 332 -3.69 -21.90 -5.85
CA TYR A 332 -4.71 -20.87 -6.02
C TYR A 332 -4.90 -20.46 -7.50
N PRO A 333 -6.09 -20.70 -8.09
CA PRO A 333 -6.48 -20.02 -9.31
C PRO A 333 -6.46 -18.51 -9.06
N PHE A 334 -5.83 -17.75 -9.97
CA PHE A 334 -5.60 -16.30 -9.83
C PHE A 334 -6.90 -15.44 -9.73
N TYR A 335 -8.08 -16.09 -9.78
CA TYR A 335 -9.41 -15.48 -9.83
C TYR A 335 -10.32 -15.91 -8.67
N HIS A 336 -9.82 -15.86 -7.44
CA HIS A 336 -10.65 -15.91 -6.21
C HIS A 336 -10.54 -14.62 -5.37
N ILE A 337 -10.58 -13.45 -6.05
CA ILE A 337 -11.07 -12.23 -5.40
C ILE A 337 -12.52 -12.50 -4.96
N ASN A 338 -12.84 -12.27 -3.69
CA ASN A 338 -14.20 -12.39 -3.17
C ASN A 338 -15.18 -11.63 -4.09
N ILE A 339 -16.19 -12.33 -4.61
CA ILE A 339 -17.12 -11.79 -5.61
C ILE A 339 -17.81 -10.49 -5.13
N ALA A 340 -18.09 -10.35 -3.83
CA ALA A 340 -18.61 -9.10 -3.28
C ALA A 340 -17.60 -7.95 -3.35
N VAL A 341 -16.32 -8.22 -3.07
CA VAL A 341 -15.22 -7.24 -3.19
C VAL A 341 -14.99 -6.87 -4.66
N PHE A 342 -14.97 -7.85 -5.56
CA PHE A 342 -14.87 -7.61 -7.00
C PHE A 342 -16.00 -6.71 -7.52
N TRP A 343 -17.26 -7.03 -7.21
CA TRP A 343 -18.38 -6.17 -7.59
C TRP A 343 -18.35 -4.80 -6.91
N THR A 344 -17.89 -4.70 -5.66
CA THR A 344 -17.71 -3.40 -4.98
C THR A 344 -16.69 -2.53 -5.70
N ILE A 345 -15.56 -3.10 -6.13
CA ILE A 345 -14.53 -2.41 -6.93
C ILE A 345 -15.08 -2.00 -8.29
N ILE A 346 -15.76 -2.89 -9.01
CA ILE A 346 -16.36 -2.61 -10.33
C ILE A 346 -17.43 -1.53 -10.24
N ILE A 347 -18.32 -1.58 -9.26
CA ILE A 347 -19.36 -0.56 -9.05
C ILE A 347 -18.72 0.79 -8.68
N SER A 348 -17.68 0.80 -7.83
CA SER A 348 -16.93 2.01 -7.48
C SER A 348 -16.24 2.63 -8.71
N LEU A 349 -15.63 1.81 -9.56
CA LEU A 349 -15.02 2.25 -10.83
C LEU A 349 -16.06 2.79 -11.82
N LEU A 350 -17.24 2.16 -11.93
CA LEU A 350 -18.33 2.63 -12.78
C LEU A 350 -18.89 3.97 -12.30
N ILE A 351 -19.06 4.15 -10.98
CA ILE A 351 -19.48 5.43 -10.37
C ILE A 351 -18.41 6.50 -10.61
N LEU A 352 -17.14 6.20 -10.37
CA LEU A 352 -16.02 7.12 -10.59
C LEU A 352 -15.91 7.54 -12.06
N CYS A 353 -16.04 6.58 -12.98
CA CYS A 353 -16.06 6.83 -14.42
C CYS A 353 -17.25 7.70 -14.84
N TYR A 354 -18.46 7.43 -14.32
CA TYR A 354 -19.64 8.25 -14.57
C TYR A 354 -19.46 9.70 -14.07
N VAL A 355 -18.93 9.88 -12.85
CA VAL A 355 -18.61 11.21 -12.30
C VAL A 355 -17.55 11.93 -13.14
N MET A 356 -16.51 11.21 -13.59
CA MET A 356 -15.46 11.77 -14.45
C MET A 356 -16.02 12.21 -15.81
N VAL A 357 -16.85 11.39 -16.46
CA VAL A 357 -17.55 11.74 -17.72
C VAL A 357 -18.46 12.96 -17.52
N LEU A 358 -19.19 13.04 -16.40
CA LEU A 358 -20.07 14.17 -16.09
C LEU A 358 -19.26 15.46 -15.87
N LEU A 359 -18.14 15.40 -15.15
CA LEU A 359 -17.21 16.52 -14.97
C LEU A 359 -16.59 16.99 -16.30
N VAL A 360 -16.07 16.07 -17.12
CA VAL A 360 -15.51 16.38 -18.44
C VAL A 360 -16.57 17.00 -19.35
N THR A 361 -17.79 16.46 -19.38
CA THR A 361 -18.90 16.99 -20.16
C THR A 361 -19.27 18.41 -19.72
N ASN A 362 -19.25 18.69 -18.41
CA ASN A 362 -19.51 20.02 -17.86
C ASN A 362 -18.40 21.03 -18.25
N ILE A 363 -17.12 20.63 -18.17
CA ILE A 363 -15.97 21.46 -18.56
C ILE A 363 -16.00 21.77 -20.06
N LEU A 364 -16.27 20.78 -20.92
CA LEU A 364 -16.40 20.96 -22.36
C LEU A 364 -17.60 21.85 -22.72
N ARG A 365 -18.74 21.65 -22.06
CA ARG A 365 -19.93 22.50 -22.25
C ARG A 365 -19.66 23.95 -21.84
N ARG A 366 -18.92 24.17 -20.75
CA ARG A 366 -18.52 25.51 -20.30
C ARG A 366 -17.59 26.19 -21.32
N ARG A 367 -16.52 25.52 -21.77
CA ARG A 367 -15.61 26.05 -22.79
C ARG A 367 -16.35 26.43 -24.07
N SER A 368 -17.22 25.57 -24.57
CA SER A 368 -17.99 25.84 -25.79
C SER A 368 -18.94 27.05 -25.67
N VAL A 369 -19.36 27.44 -24.45
CA VAL A 369 -20.14 28.67 -24.22
C VAL A 369 -19.23 29.89 -24.15
N GLU A 370 -18.08 29.79 -23.47
CA GLU A 370 -17.09 30.88 -23.37
C GLU A 370 -16.45 31.20 -24.74
N GLU A 371 -16.22 30.19 -25.58
CA GLU A 371 -15.77 30.33 -26.97
C GLU A 371 -16.86 31.00 -27.83
N LYS A 372 -18.09 30.47 -27.85
CA LYS A 372 -19.20 31.05 -28.64
C LYS A 372 -19.48 32.52 -28.33
N ILE A 373 -19.31 32.95 -27.08
CA ILE A 373 -19.49 34.37 -26.71
C ILE A 373 -18.33 35.22 -27.27
N LYS A 374 -17.08 34.75 -27.22
CA LYS A 374 -15.94 35.44 -27.83
C LYS A 374 -16.07 35.50 -29.35
N ASP A 375 -16.45 34.39 -29.98
CA ASP A 375 -16.67 34.31 -31.42
C ASP A 375 -17.78 35.27 -31.87
N GLN A 376 -18.89 35.35 -31.12
CA GLN A 376 -19.97 36.29 -31.40
C GLN A 376 -19.55 37.76 -31.25
N VAL A 377 -18.78 38.12 -30.22
CA VAL A 377 -18.29 39.50 -30.05
C VAL A 377 -17.30 39.87 -31.16
N SER A 378 -16.29 39.02 -31.40
CA SER A 378 -15.30 39.23 -32.47
C SER A 378 -15.94 39.26 -33.87
N PHE A 379 -16.96 38.45 -34.12
CA PHE A 379 -17.73 38.48 -35.36
C PHE A 379 -18.53 39.78 -35.51
N LEU A 380 -19.15 40.29 -34.44
CA LEU A 380 -19.87 41.58 -34.48
C LEU A 380 -18.92 42.76 -34.70
N GLU A 381 -17.77 42.79 -34.04
CA GLU A 381 -16.71 43.78 -34.27
C GLU A 381 -16.18 43.70 -35.71
N THR A 382 -15.95 42.48 -36.21
CA THR A 382 -15.50 42.25 -37.60
C THR A 382 -16.55 42.70 -38.61
N LEU A 383 -17.84 42.41 -38.39
CA LEU A 383 -18.92 42.90 -39.25
C LEU A 383 -18.96 44.42 -39.31
N VAL A 384 -19.02 45.10 -38.15
CA VAL A 384 -19.05 46.58 -38.09
C VAL A 384 -17.83 47.19 -38.79
N ASN A 385 -16.65 46.58 -38.62
CA ASN A 385 -15.39 47.06 -39.20
C ASN A 385 -15.19 46.73 -40.69
N THR A 386 -15.83 45.69 -41.23
CA THR A 386 -15.73 45.30 -42.64
C THR A 386 -16.84 45.86 -43.54
N ILE A 387 -17.93 46.36 -42.95
CA ILE A 387 -18.96 47.10 -43.67
C ILE A 387 -18.34 48.38 -44.28
N PRO A 388 -18.32 48.55 -45.62
CA PRO A 388 -17.66 49.67 -46.31
C PRO A 388 -18.52 50.95 -46.29
N ILE A 389 -19.39 51.09 -45.30
CA ILE A 389 -20.39 52.13 -45.13
C ILE A 389 -20.02 52.81 -43.81
N PRO A 390 -19.78 54.14 -43.76
CA PRO A 390 -19.42 54.84 -42.53
C PRO A 390 -20.47 54.65 -41.41
N ILE A 391 -20.01 54.18 -40.24
CA ILE A 391 -20.83 53.95 -39.03
C ILE A 391 -20.16 54.54 -37.79
N TYR A 392 -20.93 55.22 -36.94
CA TYR A 392 -20.50 55.73 -35.62
C TYR A 392 -21.52 55.44 -34.52
N TYR A 393 -21.08 55.37 -33.26
CA TYR A 393 -21.96 55.28 -32.09
C TYR A 393 -21.47 56.09 -30.88
N LYS A 394 -22.43 56.56 -30.07
CA LYS A 394 -22.28 57.48 -28.92
C LYS A 394 -23.01 56.94 -27.69
N ASP A 395 -22.61 57.31 -26.48
CA ASP A 395 -23.33 56.98 -25.24
C ASP A 395 -24.41 58.02 -24.86
N GLU A 396 -25.06 57.82 -23.71
CA GLU A 396 -26.13 58.67 -23.19
C GLU A 396 -25.70 60.13 -22.90
N SER A 397 -24.40 60.42 -22.82
CA SER A 397 -23.88 61.78 -22.69
C SER A 397 -23.67 62.50 -24.03
N GLY A 398 -23.75 61.75 -25.14
CA GLY A 398 -23.40 62.22 -26.49
C GLY A 398 -21.94 62.02 -26.87
N GLN A 399 -21.11 61.48 -25.97
CA GLN A 399 -19.69 61.19 -26.26
C GLN A 399 -19.57 59.96 -27.17
N TYR A 400 -18.69 60.03 -28.18
CA TYR A 400 -18.39 58.92 -29.08
C TYR A 400 -17.83 57.71 -28.31
N ARG A 401 -18.42 56.53 -28.55
CA ARG A 401 -18.06 55.24 -27.93
C ARG A 401 -17.36 54.28 -28.87
N GLY A 402 -17.49 54.51 -30.18
CA GLY A 402 -16.78 53.79 -31.22
C GLY A 402 -17.28 54.19 -32.60
N CYS A 403 -16.52 53.82 -33.62
CA CYS A 403 -16.86 54.01 -35.03
C CYS A 403 -16.03 53.07 -35.89
N ASN A 404 -16.52 52.75 -37.09
CA ASN A 404 -15.84 51.80 -37.97
C ASN A 404 -14.74 52.48 -38.82
N PRO A 405 -13.84 51.72 -39.48
CA PRO A 405 -12.77 52.29 -40.30
C PRO A 405 -13.28 53.23 -41.40
N ALA A 406 -14.44 52.93 -42.01
CA ALA A 406 -15.04 53.78 -43.04
C ALA A 406 -15.41 55.18 -42.50
N PHE A 407 -15.94 55.28 -41.28
CA PHE A 407 -16.21 56.57 -40.64
C PHE A 407 -14.94 57.30 -40.19
N ARG A 408 -13.94 56.59 -39.68
CA ARG A 408 -12.66 57.19 -39.28
C ARG A 408 -11.90 57.77 -40.48
N ALA A 409 -11.91 57.07 -41.61
CA ALA A 409 -11.39 57.57 -42.88
C ALA A 409 -12.15 58.82 -43.36
N LEU A 410 -13.50 58.80 -43.35
CA LEU A 410 -14.34 59.94 -43.73
C LEU A 410 -14.09 61.19 -42.84
N CYS A 411 -13.84 60.99 -41.55
CA CYS A 411 -13.48 62.04 -40.59
C CYS A 411 -11.99 62.45 -40.63
N GLY A 412 -11.14 61.81 -41.44
CA GLY A 412 -9.72 62.10 -41.54
C GLY A 412 -8.89 61.67 -40.32
N ALA A 413 -9.42 60.80 -39.46
CA ALA A 413 -8.73 60.30 -38.27
C ALA A 413 -7.85 59.09 -38.62
N GLY A 414 -6.55 59.19 -38.37
CA GLY A 414 -5.58 58.14 -38.68
C GLY A 414 -5.54 57.00 -37.65
N ASP A 415 -5.26 55.78 -38.10
CA ASP A 415 -5.04 54.60 -37.25
C ASP A 415 -3.68 54.67 -36.52
N ASP A 416 -3.64 55.09 -35.24
CA ASP A 416 -2.54 54.70 -34.32
C ASP A 416 -2.96 53.45 -33.51
N PRO A 417 -2.32 52.29 -33.73
CA PRO A 417 -2.65 51.05 -33.02
C PRO A 417 -2.22 51.03 -31.54
N ARG A 418 -1.71 52.15 -30.98
CA ARG A 418 -1.34 52.26 -29.55
C ARG A 418 -2.36 53.02 -28.70
N THR A 419 -3.36 53.65 -29.30
CA THR A 419 -4.50 54.22 -28.57
C THR A 419 -5.58 53.16 -28.36
N VAL A 420 -5.92 52.90 -27.09
CA VAL A 420 -6.97 51.93 -26.70
C VAL A 420 -8.39 52.50 -26.91
N ASP A 421 -8.51 53.81 -27.11
CA ASP A 421 -9.76 54.49 -27.45
C ASP A 421 -9.92 54.59 -28.97
N ALA A 422 -10.93 53.90 -29.51
CA ALA A 422 -11.24 53.87 -30.94
C ALA A 422 -11.76 55.21 -31.52
N CYS A 423 -12.04 56.21 -30.67
CA CYS A 423 -12.55 57.53 -31.06
C CYS A 423 -11.51 58.66 -30.98
N ALA A 424 -10.24 58.36 -30.68
CA ALA A 424 -9.18 59.35 -30.59
C ALA A 424 -9.09 60.22 -31.85
N GLY A 425 -9.18 61.54 -31.69
CA GLY A 425 -9.18 62.52 -32.80
C GLY A 425 -10.47 62.61 -33.62
N VAL A 426 -11.39 61.65 -33.51
CA VAL A 426 -12.66 61.67 -34.26
C VAL A 426 -13.57 62.80 -33.77
N ALA A 427 -13.67 63.03 -32.45
CA ALA A 427 -14.53 64.06 -31.86
C ALA A 427 -14.18 65.49 -32.30
N ASP A 428 -12.91 65.77 -32.62
CA ASP A 428 -12.46 67.10 -33.01
C ASP A 428 -12.70 67.44 -34.49
N SER A 429 -13.11 66.47 -35.33
CA SER A 429 -13.25 66.71 -36.78
C SER A 429 -14.35 67.73 -37.11
N PRO A 430 -14.27 68.48 -38.24
CA PRO A 430 -15.32 69.39 -38.67
C PRO A 430 -16.65 68.69 -38.91
N LEU A 431 -16.61 67.49 -39.50
CA LEU A 431 -17.78 66.65 -39.78
C LEU A 431 -18.46 66.20 -38.47
N SER A 432 -17.68 65.71 -37.50
CA SER A 432 -18.19 65.31 -36.18
C SER A 432 -18.92 66.45 -35.48
N ARG A 433 -18.32 67.64 -35.46
CA ARG A 433 -18.92 68.84 -34.84
C ARG A 433 -20.22 69.30 -35.53
N ALA A 434 -20.39 69.03 -36.83
CA ALA A 434 -21.66 69.24 -37.51
C ALA A 434 -22.71 68.20 -37.10
N LEU A 435 -22.33 66.91 -37.00
CA LEU A 435 -23.20 65.83 -36.58
C LEU A 435 -23.65 65.97 -35.10
N ASP A 436 -22.75 66.41 -34.22
CA ASP A 436 -22.97 66.58 -32.77
C ASP A 436 -24.14 67.53 -32.45
N ALA A 437 -24.25 68.64 -33.19
CA ALA A 437 -25.29 69.64 -32.97
C ALA A 437 -26.71 69.09 -33.22
N GLU A 438 -26.85 68.14 -34.14
CA GLU A 438 -28.12 67.49 -34.45
C GLU A 438 -28.39 66.26 -33.56
N ASP A 439 -27.36 65.45 -33.29
CA ASP A 439 -27.44 64.26 -32.43
C ASP A 439 -27.86 64.64 -30.99
N ALA A 440 -27.40 65.79 -30.49
CA ALA A 440 -27.83 66.36 -29.21
C ALA A 440 -29.34 66.69 -29.13
N GLY A 441 -30.04 66.70 -30.26
CA GLY A 441 -31.50 66.74 -30.35
C GLY A 441 -32.13 65.35 -30.20
N LEU A 442 -31.64 64.35 -30.94
CA LEU A 442 -32.16 62.96 -30.86
C LEU A 442 -31.99 62.35 -29.46
N LEU A 443 -30.93 62.69 -28.72
CA LEU A 443 -30.74 62.20 -27.35
C LEU A 443 -31.74 62.79 -26.33
N ARG A 444 -32.54 63.80 -26.71
CA ARG A 444 -33.62 64.38 -25.88
C ARG A 444 -35.00 63.88 -26.28
N GLU A 445 -35.22 63.65 -27.57
CA GLU A 445 -36.44 63.06 -28.14
C GLU A 445 -36.05 61.77 -28.89
N PRO A 446 -36.02 60.60 -28.20
CA PRO A 446 -35.50 59.37 -28.77
C PRO A 446 -36.35 58.87 -29.94
N GLY A 447 -35.67 58.47 -31.01
CA GLY A 447 -36.29 57.96 -32.22
C GLY A 447 -35.29 57.63 -33.32
N VAL A 448 -35.80 57.45 -34.54
CA VAL A 448 -35.03 57.22 -35.76
C VAL A 448 -35.23 58.42 -36.68
N ARG A 449 -34.15 58.94 -37.28
CA ARG A 449 -34.21 59.97 -38.33
C ARG A 449 -33.34 59.58 -39.51
N MET A 450 -33.85 59.83 -40.71
CA MET A 450 -33.20 59.58 -41.98
C MET A 450 -33.24 60.87 -42.79
N ALA A 451 -32.10 61.29 -43.33
CA ALA A 451 -31.97 62.49 -44.15
C ALA A 451 -31.00 62.20 -45.30
N GLU A 452 -31.44 62.50 -46.52
CA GLU A 452 -30.53 62.64 -47.66
C GLU A 452 -29.90 64.03 -47.55
N THR A 453 -28.57 64.09 -47.53
CA THR A 453 -27.79 65.32 -47.41
C THR A 453 -26.47 65.15 -48.13
N ASP A 454 -26.01 66.21 -48.80
CA ASP A 454 -24.62 66.26 -49.22
C ASP A 454 -23.74 66.43 -47.97
N ILE A 455 -22.61 65.73 -47.92
CA ILE A 455 -21.56 65.94 -46.92
C ILE A 455 -20.23 66.21 -47.61
N GLU A 456 -19.40 66.99 -46.92
CA GLU A 456 -18.00 67.20 -47.28
C GLU A 456 -17.14 66.25 -46.42
N ALA A 457 -16.41 65.35 -47.07
CA ALA A 457 -15.44 64.49 -46.40
C ALA A 457 -14.24 65.32 -45.89
N ALA A 458 -13.43 64.75 -45.00
CA ALA A 458 -12.25 65.45 -44.45
C ALA A 458 -11.17 65.83 -45.49
N ASP A 459 -11.27 65.36 -46.74
CA ASP A 459 -10.43 65.74 -47.88
C ASP A 459 -11.06 66.81 -48.81
N GLY A 460 -12.30 67.24 -48.55
CA GLY A 460 -13.05 68.20 -49.36
C GLY A 460 -13.93 67.59 -50.45
N THR A 461 -14.03 66.26 -50.55
CA THR A 461 -14.84 65.59 -51.58
C THR A 461 -16.34 65.63 -51.21
N PRO A 462 -17.23 66.11 -52.10
CA PRO A 462 -18.67 66.07 -51.87
C PRO A 462 -19.22 64.68 -52.19
N HIS A 463 -19.82 64.02 -51.19
CA HIS A 463 -20.65 62.82 -51.39
C HIS A 463 -22.10 63.15 -51.10
N SER A 464 -23.00 62.79 -52.02
CA SER A 464 -24.44 62.87 -51.81
C SER A 464 -24.86 61.60 -51.07
N VAL A 465 -25.15 61.70 -49.77
CA VAL A 465 -25.31 60.54 -48.89
C VAL A 465 -26.67 60.47 -48.23
N ILE A 466 -27.10 59.23 -47.98
CA ILE A 466 -28.28 58.96 -47.17
C ILE A 466 -27.81 58.66 -45.75
N LEU A 467 -27.97 59.63 -44.84
CA LEU A 467 -27.61 59.57 -43.43
C LEU A 467 -28.80 59.05 -42.60
N HIS A 468 -28.56 58.01 -41.80
CA HIS A 468 -29.59 57.35 -40.98
C HIS A 468 -29.10 57.20 -39.53
N ARG A 469 -29.83 57.79 -38.57
CA ARG A 469 -29.50 57.85 -37.14
C ARG A 469 -30.61 57.23 -36.28
N ALA A 470 -30.24 56.51 -35.22
CA ALA A 470 -31.18 55.88 -34.29
C ALA A 470 -30.66 55.87 -32.83
N VAL A 471 -31.54 56.14 -31.87
CA VAL A 471 -31.27 55.97 -30.43
C VAL A 471 -31.51 54.51 -30.01
N TYR A 472 -30.70 53.96 -29.11
CA TYR A 472 -30.86 52.62 -28.55
C TYR A 472 -30.92 52.59 -27.02
N GLU A 473 -31.58 51.58 -26.47
CA GLU A 473 -31.79 51.39 -25.03
C GLU A 473 -30.96 50.23 -24.47
N SER A 474 -30.63 50.34 -23.18
CA SER A 474 -30.13 49.23 -22.37
C SER A 474 -31.21 48.20 -22.06
N ALA A 475 -30.80 47.00 -21.65
CA ALA A 475 -31.70 45.92 -21.19
C ALA A 475 -32.56 46.24 -19.94
N LYS A 476 -32.57 47.51 -19.47
CA LYS A 476 -33.41 48.03 -18.38
C LYS A 476 -34.43 49.07 -18.84
N GLY A 477 -34.57 49.34 -20.13
CA GLY A 477 -35.51 50.35 -20.65
C GLY A 477 -35.06 51.80 -20.39
N GLN A 478 -33.74 52.03 -20.45
CA GLN A 478 -33.13 53.35 -20.32
C GLN A 478 -32.22 53.59 -21.53
N ILE A 479 -32.27 54.79 -22.11
CA ILE A 479 -31.41 55.22 -23.22
C ILE A 479 -29.95 54.93 -22.87
N ALA A 480 -29.23 54.29 -23.79
CA ALA A 480 -27.84 53.86 -23.63
C ALA A 480 -26.91 54.37 -24.75
N GLY A 481 -27.45 55.12 -25.71
CA GLY A 481 -26.67 55.72 -26.78
C GLY A 481 -27.42 55.96 -28.09
N LEU A 482 -26.66 56.34 -29.11
CA LEU A 482 -27.11 56.59 -30.48
C LEU A 482 -26.14 55.96 -31.48
N VAL A 483 -26.64 55.54 -32.64
CA VAL A 483 -25.85 55.03 -33.79
C VAL A 483 -26.23 55.76 -35.08
N GLY A 484 -25.27 56.00 -35.97
CA GLY A 484 -25.45 56.66 -37.28
C GLY A 484 -24.74 55.93 -38.43
N VAL A 485 -25.30 55.97 -39.64
CA VAL A 485 -24.90 55.22 -40.85
C VAL A 485 -25.06 56.06 -42.13
N LEU A 486 -24.18 55.93 -43.15
CA LEU A 486 -24.16 56.78 -44.37
C LEU A 486 -23.97 55.99 -45.70
N TYR A 487 -24.86 56.12 -46.69
CA TYR A 487 -24.87 55.31 -47.95
C TYR A 487 -24.65 56.12 -49.27
N ASP A 488 -24.16 55.45 -50.33
CA ASP A 488 -23.84 55.94 -51.70
C ASP A 488 -24.36 54.93 -52.80
N VAL A 489 -24.68 55.36 -54.05
CA VAL A 489 -25.52 54.58 -55.02
C VAL A 489 -25.27 54.83 -56.53
N SER A 490 -25.21 53.78 -57.40
CA SER A 490 -24.97 53.97 -58.86
C SER A 490 -25.51 52.92 -59.89
N GLU A 491 -24.67 52.01 -60.42
CA GLU A 491 -24.56 51.79 -61.90
C GLU A 491 -25.28 50.55 -62.51
N LEU A 492 -25.71 49.62 -61.65
CA LEU A 492 -26.05 48.20 -61.86
C LEU A 492 -27.01 47.76 -63.03
N LYS A 493 -26.67 47.86 -64.34
CA LYS A 493 -27.71 47.83 -65.42
C LYS A 493 -27.41 47.21 -66.85
N ARG A 494 -26.68 46.09 -67.10
CA ARG A 494 -26.15 45.80 -68.50
C ARG A 494 -26.14 44.45 -69.30
N ALA A 495 -26.36 43.19 -68.85
CA ALA A 495 -26.04 41.99 -69.72
C ALA A 495 -27.01 40.77 -69.72
N ALA A 496 -26.94 39.87 -70.75
CA ALA A 496 -27.79 38.66 -70.92
C ALA A 496 -27.26 37.48 -71.84
N GLU A 497 -27.76 37.34 -73.09
CA GLU A 497 -28.51 36.15 -73.58
C GLU A 497 -27.82 34.88 -74.22
N ARG A 498 -26.83 35.02 -75.12
CA ARG A 498 -26.86 34.39 -76.48
C ARG A 498 -26.48 32.89 -76.69
N LEU A 499 -26.74 31.95 -75.77
CA LEU A 499 -25.95 30.70 -75.61
C LEU A 499 -26.37 29.36 -76.31
N ARG A 500 -27.66 29.09 -76.59
CA ARG A 500 -28.27 27.80 -76.15
C ARG A 500 -28.23 26.48 -76.97
N LEU A 501 -27.84 26.39 -78.27
CA LEU A 501 -28.33 25.27 -79.13
C LEU A 501 -27.33 24.26 -79.74
N ALA A 502 -26.03 24.32 -79.44
CA ALA A 502 -25.02 23.44 -80.07
C ALA A 502 -24.57 22.22 -79.23
N GLU A 503 -24.91 22.17 -77.94
CA GLU A 503 -24.19 21.34 -76.96
C GLU A 503 -24.59 19.86 -76.92
N GLU A 504 -25.86 19.55 -77.14
CA GLU A 504 -26.50 18.34 -76.57
C GLU A 504 -25.94 17.00 -77.12
N LYS A 505 -25.38 16.97 -78.33
CA LYS A 505 -24.89 15.72 -78.94
C LYS A 505 -23.48 15.32 -78.48
N TYR A 506 -22.59 16.29 -78.24
CA TYR A 506 -21.20 16.00 -77.82
C TYR A 506 -21.17 15.49 -76.38
N ARG A 507 -22.07 16.05 -75.56
CA ARG A 507 -22.28 15.79 -74.13
C ARG A 507 -22.47 14.30 -73.77
N GLY A 508 -23.28 13.55 -74.53
CA GLY A 508 -23.68 12.18 -74.14
C GLY A 508 -22.59 11.09 -74.11
N ILE A 509 -21.60 11.12 -75.02
CA ILE A 509 -20.46 10.16 -74.97
C ILE A 509 -19.47 10.58 -73.89
N PHE A 510 -19.27 11.88 -73.75
CA PHE A 510 -18.35 12.50 -72.82
C PHE A 510 -18.73 12.21 -71.36
N GLU A 511 -20.01 12.40 -71.02
CA GLU A 511 -20.51 12.31 -69.64
C GLU A 511 -20.42 10.92 -69.00
N ASN A 512 -20.41 9.84 -69.79
CA ASN A 512 -20.65 8.47 -69.31
C ASN A 512 -19.39 7.57 -69.22
N SER A 513 -18.19 8.13 -69.42
CA SER A 513 -16.94 7.36 -69.24
C SER A 513 -16.56 7.25 -67.76
N ALA A 514 -16.04 6.08 -67.35
CA ALA A 514 -15.53 5.83 -65.99
C ALA A 514 -14.08 6.31 -65.77
N LEU A 515 -13.37 6.69 -66.83
CA LEU A 515 -12.06 7.33 -66.76
C LEU A 515 -12.24 8.85 -66.83
N GLY A 516 -11.37 9.59 -66.13
CA GLY A 516 -11.35 11.05 -66.21
C GLY A 516 -10.84 11.49 -67.58
N ILE A 517 -11.70 12.08 -68.42
CA ILE A 517 -11.35 12.58 -69.75
C ILE A 517 -11.32 14.10 -69.71
N PHE A 518 -10.27 14.70 -70.25
CA PHE A 518 -10.13 16.14 -70.38
C PHE A 518 -9.52 16.59 -71.71
N ARG A 519 -9.81 17.84 -72.07
CA ARG A 519 -9.09 18.66 -73.06
C ARG A 519 -8.70 19.98 -72.40
N MET A 520 -7.47 20.44 -72.61
CA MET A 520 -6.94 21.71 -72.09
C MET A 520 -6.14 22.46 -73.15
N THR A 521 -5.87 23.75 -72.92
CA THR A 521 -5.01 24.60 -73.78
C THR A 521 -3.51 24.41 -73.50
N PRO A 522 -2.61 24.90 -74.38
CA PRO A 522 -1.15 24.83 -74.18
C PRO A 522 -0.61 25.73 -73.07
N ASP A 523 -1.43 26.61 -72.48
CA ASP A 523 -1.10 27.37 -71.26
C ASP A 523 -1.76 26.77 -70.00
N GLY A 524 -2.40 25.61 -70.13
CA GLY A 524 -2.92 24.79 -69.04
C GLY A 524 -4.39 25.00 -68.67
N ALA A 525 -5.14 25.89 -69.31
CA ALA A 525 -6.54 26.10 -68.96
C ALA A 525 -7.43 24.93 -69.43
N ALA A 526 -8.31 24.43 -68.55
CA ALA A 526 -9.31 23.42 -68.91
C ALA A 526 -10.26 23.95 -70.00
N VAL A 527 -10.57 23.12 -71.00
CA VAL A 527 -11.51 23.44 -72.10
C VAL A 527 -12.77 22.58 -71.98
N ASP A 528 -12.60 21.28 -71.73
CA ASP A 528 -13.65 20.29 -71.55
C ASP A 528 -13.17 19.28 -70.49
N VAL A 529 -13.98 18.97 -69.47
CA VAL A 529 -13.71 17.86 -68.53
C VAL A 529 -14.99 17.06 -68.25
N ASN A 530 -14.90 15.73 -68.15
CA ASN A 530 -16.08 14.89 -67.95
C ASN A 530 -16.43 14.67 -66.45
N PRO A 531 -17.63 14.16 -66.11
CA PRO A 531 -18.06 13.93 -64.73
C PRO A 531 -17.15 13.01 -63.92
N ALA A 532 -16.48 12.03 -64.55
CA ALA A 532 -15.48 11.22 -63.88
C ALA A 532 -14.24 12.03 -63.49
N MET A 533 -13.75 12.91 -64.38
CA MET A 533 -12.64 13.83 -64.10
C MET A 533 -13.00 14.81 -62.97
N LEU A 534 -14.22 15.37 -63.00
CA LEU A 534 -14.76 16.22 -61.93
C LEU A 534 -14.83 15.47 -60.58
N SER A 535 -15.36 14.25 -60.59
CA SER A 535 -15.45 13.39 -59.40
C SER A 535 -14.07 13.00 -58.84
N MET A 536 -13.07 12.77 -59.69
CA MET A 536 -11.67 12.54 -59.29
C MET A 536 -11.07 13.81 -58.67
N LEU A 537 -11.20 14.96 -59.35
CA LEU A 537 -10.76 16.28 -58.87
C LEU A 537 -11.53 16.78 -57.65
N GLY A 538 -12.64 16.15 -57.27
CA GLY A 538 -13.45 16.51 -56.10
C GLY A 538 -14.24 17.80 -56.28
N VAL A 539 -14.73 18.03 -57.50
CA VAL A 539 -15.46 19.23 -57.90
C VAL A 539 -16.83 18.82 -58.44
N ASP A 540 -17.89 19.55 -58.06
CA ASP A 540 -19.24 19.23 -58.53
C ASP A 540 -19.50 19.69 -59.99
N ASP A 541 -18.76 20.69 -60.48
CA ASP A 541 -18.83 21.22 -61.85
C ASP A 541 -17.47 21.73 -62.39
N LEU A 542 -17.39 21.93 -63.72
CA LEU A 542 -16.21 22.48 -64.41
C LEU A 542 -15.96 23.96 -64.07
N ASP A 543 -17.00 24.72 -63.73
CA ASP A 543 -16.88 26.16 -63.45
C ASP A 543 -16.10 26.42 -62.15
N THR A 544 -16.30 25.58 -61.15
CA THR A 544 -15.59 25.58 -59.86
C THR A 544 -14.13 25.12 -60.01
N LEU A 545 -13.82 24.28 -61.00
CA LEU A 545 -12.44 23.94 -61.37
C LEU A 545 -11.72 25.14 -62.01
N LEU A 546 -12.36 25.79 -62.98
CA LEU A 546 -11.81 26.94 -63.70
C LEU A 546 -11.52 28.14 -62.77
N ARG A 547 -12.46 28.49 -61.88
CA ARG A 547 -12.36 29.65 -60.98
C ARG A 547 -11.17 29.61 -60.03
N ARG A 548 -10.65 28.43 -59.68
CA ARG A 548 -9.45 28.29 -58.84
C ARG A 548 -8.15 28.75 -59.52
N ARG A 549 -8.23 29.24 -60.78
CA ARG A 549 -7.16 29.08 -61.78
C ARG A 549 -6.72 27.63 -61.77
N GLY A 550 -7.64 26.75 -62.14
CA GLY A 550 -7.38 25.34 -62.46
C GLY A 550 -6.53 25.24 -63.73
N ASP A 551 -5.32 25.78 -63.65
CA ASP A 551 -4.22 25.47 -64.54
C ASP A 551 -3.96 23.97 -64.38
N MET A 552 -4.45 23.18 -65.33
CA MET A 552 -4.30 21.74 -65.36
C MET A 552 -2.84 21.32 -65.55
N VAL A 553 -1.95 22.23 -65.98
CA VAL A 553 -0.51 22.03 -65.95
C VAL A 553 0.03 22.16 -64.52
N GLU A 554 -0.46 23.10 -63.73
CA GLU A 554 -0.17 23.14 -62.29
C GLU A 554 -0.76 21.92 -61.55
N VAL A 555 -2.04 21.61 -61.79
CA VAL A 555 -2.77 20.54 -61.08
C VAL A 555 -2.30 19.14 -61.47
N LEU A 556 -2.11 18.83 -62.76
CA LEU A 556 -1.73 17.48 -63.20
C LEU A 556 -0.23 17.29 -63.41
N PHE A 557 0.55 18.33 -63.73
CA PHE A 557 1.98 18.19 -64.05
C PHE A 557 2.88 18.76 -62.93
N GLY A 558 2.30 19.54 -62.01
CA GLY A 558 3.02 20.13 -60.87
C GLY A 558 3.96 21.27 -61.27
N GLY A 559 3.61 22.02 -62.32
CA GLY A 559 4.34 23.20 -62.77
C GLY A 559 4.68 23.20 -64.26
N ARG A 560 4.74 24.41 -64.83
CA ARG A 560 4.87 24.62 -66.28
C ARG A 560 6.19 24.10 -66.87
N GLU A 561 7.30 24.15 -66.13
CA GLU A 561 8.60 23.64 -66.61
C GLU A 561 8.55 22.14 -67.00
N ARG A 562 7.85 21.32 -66.21
CA ARG A 562 7.68 19.88 -66.50
C ARG A 562 6.84 19.64 -67.74
N PHE A 563 5.82 20.47 -67.96
CA PHE A 563 4.94 20.36 -69.11
C PHE A 563 5.61 20.83 -70.40
N THR A 564 6.36 21.93 -70.37
CA THR A 564 7.19 22.36 -71.51
C THR A 564 8.21 21.27 -71.86
N ALA A 565 8.91 20.69 -70.87
CA ALA A 565 9.84 19.59 -71.11
C ALA A 565 9.15 18.32 -71.67
N LEU A 566 7.88 18.07 -71.32
CA LEU A 566 7.11 16.97 -71.91
C LEU A 566 6.77 17.24 -73.39
N ILE A 567 6.40 18.48 -73.74
CA ILE A 567 6.14 18.89 -75.13
C ILE A 567 7.42 18.87 -75.97
N ASP A 568 8.51 19.44 -75.46
CA ASP A 568 9.82 19.51 -76.14
C ASP A 568 10.45 18.12 -76.39
N SER A 569 9.95 17.08 -75.72
CA SER A 569 10.35 15.68 -75.92
C SER A 569 9.38 14.87 -76.82
N ALA A 570 8.25 15.46 -77.22
CA ALA A 570 7.15 14.84 -77.98
C ALA A 570 7.03 15.43 -79.39
N VAL A 571 8.15 15.44 -80.13
CA VAL A 571 8.34 16.23 -81.37
C VAL A 571 7.78 15.57 -82.65
N ASP A 572 7.41 14.29 -82.61
CA ASP A 572 6.72 13.61 -83.72
C ASP A 572 5.20 13.80 -83.65
N GLU A 573 4.54 13.96 -84.80
CA GLU A 573 3.08 13.92 -84.90
C GLU A 573 2.55 12.57 -84.35
N ASP A 574 1.47 12.63 -83.56
CA ASP A 574 0.90 11.52 -82.76
C ASP A 574 1.69 11.02 -81.53
N ALA A 575 2.68 11.78 -81.05
CA ALA A 575 3.32 11.48 -79.75
C ALA A 575 2.35 11.49 -78.55
N THR A 576 2.43 10.45 -77.72
CA THR A 576 1.69 10.30 -76.45
C THR A 576 2.64 10.10 -75.27
N ALA A 577 2.34 10.73 -74.12
CA ALA A 577 3.17 10.65 -72.92
C ALA A 577 2.36 10.18 -71.69
N GLN A 578 2.99 9.41 -70.80
CA GLN A 578 2.36 8.86 -69.59
C GLN A 578 3.25 9.09 -68.35
N PHE A 579 2.65 9.49 -67.22
CA PHE A 579 3.34 9.73 -65.96
C PHE A 579 2.38 9.60 -64.74
N GLU A 580 2.94 9.34 -63.55
CA GLU A 580 2.20 9.42 -62.28
C GLU A 580 2.23 10.86 -61.75
N THR A 581 1.11 11.33 -61.21
CA THR A 581 1.01 12.63 -60.53
C THR A 581 0.16 12.56 -59.25
N ARG A 582 0.21 13.62 -58.43
CA ARG A 582 -0.54 13.72 -57.18
C ARG A 582 -1.10 15.12 -56.99
N PHE A 583 -2.42 15.23 -56.97
CA PHE A 583 -3.15 16.49 -56.78
C PHE A 583 -4.03 16.47 -55.53
N VAL A 584 -4.49 17.65 -55.10
CA VAL A 584 -5.33 17.81 -53.91
C VAL A 584 -6.68 18.40 -54.30
N ARG A 585 -7.75 17.70 -53.93
CA ARG A 585 -9.15 18.06 -54.17
C ARG A 585 -9.58 19.29 -53.34
N PRO A 586 -10.67 19.99 -53.72
CA PRO A 586 -11.28 21.05 -52.91
C PRO A 586 -11.63 20.67 -51.47
N ASP A 587 -12.00 19.41 -51.23
CA ASP A 587 -12.26 18.81 -49.91
C ASP A 587 -10.99 18.43 -49.13
N ALA A 588 -9.83 18.92 -49.57
CA ALA A 588 -8.48 18.64 -49.08
C ALA A 588 -8.00 17.18 -49.18
N ARG A 589 -8.76 16.27 -49.81
CA ARG A 589 -8.30 14.89 -50.03
C ARG A 589 -7.28 14.85 -51.17
N GLN A 590 -6.12 14.23 -50.91
CA GLN A 590 -5.11 13.97 -51.94
C GLN A 590 -5.51 12.77 -52.81
N VAL A 591 -5.27 12.87 -54.11
CA VAL A 591 -5.46 11.82 -55.11
C VAL A 591 -4.12 11.56 -55.82
N THR A 592 -3.76 10.29 -55.98
CA THR A 592 -2.65 9.84 -56.83
C THR A 592 -3.23 9.26 -58.10
N ALA A 593 -2.78 9.75 -59.25
CA ALA A 593 -3.35 9.37 -60.55
C ALA A 593 -2.28 9.13 -61.60
N ASN A 594 -2.52 8.13 -62.45
CA ASN A 594 -1.79 7.97 -63.69
C ASN A 594 -2.45 8.82 -64.77
N VAL A 595 -1.67 9.68 -65.42
CA VAL A 595 -2.12 10.56 -66.49
C VAL A 595 -1.47 10.10 -67.80
N THR A 596 -2.29 9.94 -68.84
CA THR A 596 -1.82 9.74 -70.22
C THR A 596 -2.34 10.88 -71.08
N ILE A 597 -1.47 11.55 -71.84
CA ILE A 597 -1.84 12.64 -72.74
C ILE A 597 -1.46 12.39 -74.20
N ARG A 598 -2.17 13.06 -75.11
CA ARG A 598 -1.84 13.24 -76.52
C ARG A 598 -1.87 14.73 -76.86
N LEU A 599 -0.92 15.15 -77.67
CA LEU A 599 -0.84 16.52 -78.21
C LEU A 599 -1.69 16.62 -79.48
N VAL A 600 -2.46 17.70 -79.64
CA VAL A 600 -3.35 17.94 -80.79
C VAL A 600 -3.03 19.29 -81.42
N ALA A 601 -2.54 19.26 -82.66
CA ALA A 601 -2.17 20.47 -83.41
C ALA A 601 -3.37 21.12 -84.14
N ASP A 602 -3.22 22.39 -84.51
CA ASP A 602 -4.09 23.11 -85.44
C ASP A 602 -3.71 22.82 -86.92
N PRO A 603 -4.49 23.29 -87.91
CA PRO A 603 -4.18 23.12 -89.33
C PRO A 603 -2.93 23.88 -89.83
N GLU A 604 -2.26 24.67 -88.99
CA GLU A 604 -1.01 25.38 -89.32
C GLU A 604 0.24 24.71 -88.68
N GLY A 605 0.04 23.69 -87.84
CA GLY A 605 1.08 22.88 -87.22
C GLY A 605 1.45 23.30 -85.79
N TYR A 606 0.73 24.24 -85.17
CA TYR A 606 0.96 24.65 -83.79
C TYR A 606 0.11 23.83 -82.82
N LEU A 607 0.61 23.60 -81.59
CA LEU A 607 -0.13 22.88 -80.56
C LEU A 607 -1.40 23.66 -80.17
N ALA A 608 -2.58 23.08 -80.45
CA ALA A 608 -3.88 23.70 -80.20
C ALA A 608 -4.48 23.28 -78.86
N PHE A 609 -4.40 21.98 -78.56
CA PHE A 609 -4.94 21.37 -77.35
C PHE A 609 -4.06 20.22 -76.85
N VAL A 610 -4.17 19.94 -75.56
CA VAL A 610 -3.73 18.67 -74.97
C VAL A 610 -4.97 17.91 -74.52
N GLU A 611 -5.12 16.69 -75.03
CA GLU A 611 -6.18 15.76 -74.63
C GLU A 611 -5.59 14.70 -73.70
N GLY A 612 -6.32 14.31 -72.67
CA GLY A 612 -5.80 13.38 -71.67
C GLY A 612 -6.85 12.51 -71.00
N VAL A 613 -6.36 11.37 -70.52
CA VAL A 613 -7.13 10.37 -69.78
C VAL A 613 -6.42 10.08 -68.46
N VAL A 614 -7.20 10.03 -67.38
CA VAL A 614 -6.73 9.95 -65.99
C VAL A 614 -7.37 8.75 -65.28
N GLU A 615 -6.51 7.98 -64.60
CA GLU A 615 -6.89 6.84 -63.76
C GLU A 615 -6.47 7.09 -62.30
N ASP A 616 -7.44 7.03 -61.37
CA ASP A 616 -7.20 7.15 -59.93
C ASP A 616 -6.62 5.83 -59.36
N VAL A 617 -5.38 5.88 -58.88
CA VAL A 617 -4.66 4.75 -58.26
C VAL A 617 -4.53 4.91 -56.74
N THR A 618 -5.19 5.91 -56.14
CA THR A 618 -5.03 6.29 -54.73
C THR A 618 -5.21 5.12 -53.76
N LYS A 619 -6.22 4.27 -53.97
CA LYS A 619 -6.50 3.10 -53.11
C LYS A 619 -5.33 2.12 -53.01
N ARG A 620 -4.52 2.00 -54.06
CA ARG A 620 -3.33 1.13 -54.07
C ARG A 620 -2.25 1.69 -53.16
N HIS A 621 -1.95 2.99 -53.28
CA HIS A 621 -0.97 3.64 -52.42
C HIS A 621 -1.47 3.88 -50.99
N GLU A 622 -2.77 4.04 -50.77
CA GLU A 622 -3.38 3.98 -49.42
C GLU A 622 -3.09 2.62 -48.77
N ALA A 623 -3.24 1.50 -49.48
CA ALA A 623 -2.94 0.16 -48.96
C ALA A 623 -1.44 -0.10 -48.75
N GLU A 624 -0.58 0.27 -49.71
CA GLU A 624 0.89 0.16 -49.59
C GLU A 624 1.42 1.03 -48.44
N ARG A 625 0.84 2.22 -48.23
CA ARG A 625 1.18 3.11 -47.10
C ARG A 625 0.67 2.56 -45.77
N ALA A 626 -0.58 2.10 -45.69
CA ALA A 626 -1.14 1.54 -44.46
C ALA A 626 -0.38 0.28 -43.99
N LEU A 627 0.10 -0.56 -44.92
CA LEU A 627 0.98 -1.69 -44.60
C LEU A 627 2.31 -1.20 -44.00
N ARG A 628 2.91 -0.17 -44.59
CA ARG A 628 4.15 0.44 -44.09
C ARG A 628 3.98 1.11 -42.73
N GLU A 629 2.93 1.91 -42.55
CA GLU A 629 2.57 2.55 -41.29
C GLU A 629 2.29 1.50 -40.20
N SER A 630 1.66 0.38 -40.55
CA SER A 630 1.47 -0.75 -39.63
C SER A 630 2.79 -1.43 -39.22
N GLN A 631 3.72 -1.62 -40.16
CA GLN A 631 5.06 -2.17 -39.88
C GLN A 631 5.91 -1.21 -39.03
N GLU A 632 5.89 0.08 -39.35
CA GLU A 632 6.60 1.11 -38.59
C GLU A 632 5.97 1.28 -37.19
N MET A 633 4.64 1.22 -37.05
CA MET A 633 3.94 1.21 -35.76
C MET A 633 4.29 -0.02 -34.90
N LEU A 634 4.23 -1.24 -35.46
CA LEU A 634 4.57 -2.46 -34.73
C LEU A 634 6.02 -2.43 -34.23
N ARG A 635 6.94 -1.92 -35.06
CA ARG A 635 8.33 -1.70 -34.65
C ARG A 635 8.44 -0.66 -33.53
N LEU A 636 7.78 0.49 -33.65
CA LEU A 636 7.79 1.52 -32.62
C LEU A 636 7.23 1.02 -31.28
N VAL A 637 6.16 0.21 -31.30
CA VAL A 637 5.63 -0.43 -30.09
C VAL A 637 6.67 -1.36 -29.46
N LEU A 638 7.27 -2.26 -30.25
CA LEU A 638 8.28 -3.20 -29.74
C LEU A 638 9.54 -2.50 -29.22
N ASP A 639 10.04 -1.49 -29.92
CA ASP A 639 11.28 -0.76 -29.55
C ASP A 639 11.08 0.24 -28.39
N ASN A 640 9.85 0.58 -28.00
CA ASN A 640 9.56 1.52 -26.88
C ASN A 640 8.92 0.87 -25.64
N ILE A 641 8.52 -0.41 -25.66
CA ILE A 641 8.12 -1.10 -24.43
C ILE A 641 9.36 -1.34 -23.53
N PRO A 642 9.24 -1.17 -22.19
CA PRO A 642 10.36 -1.38 -21.26
C PRO A 642 10.68 -2.87 -21.04
N GLN A 643 9.80 -3.77 -21.50
CA GLN A 643 9.98 -5.20 -21.37
C GLN A 643 10.96 -5.72 -22.43
N LEU A 644 11.88 -6.58 -22.03
CA LEU A 644 12.86 -7.20 -22.92
C LEU A 644 12.14 -8.26 -23.75
N VAL A 645 12.17 -8.17 -25.08
CA VAL A 645 11.47 -9.12 -25.97
C VAL A 645 12.43 -9.71 -26.99
N SER A 646 12.44 -11.03 -27.12
CA SER A 646 13.23 -11.74 -28.14
C SER A 646 12.56 -13.04 -28.59
N TRP A 647 12.87 -13.48 -29.81
CA TRP A 647 12.30 -14.69 -30.38
C TRP A 647 13.33 -15.51 -31.15
N LYS A 648 13.15 -16.84 -31.13
CA LYS A 648 14.08 -17.84 -31.67
C LYS A 648 13.40 -18.82 -32.61
N ASP A 649 14.18 -19.42 -33.50
CA ASP A 649 13.76 -20.54 -34.35
C ASP A 649 13.75 -21.89 -33.60
N LYS A 650 13.38 -22.97 -34.30
CA LYS A 650 13.44 -24.36 -33.78
C LYS A 650 14.84 -24.85 -33.41
N ALA A 651 15.90 -24.18 -33.90
CA ALA A 651 17.29 -24.48 -33.59
C ALA A 651 17.82 -23.62 -32.42
N LEU A 652 16.92 -22.91 -31.71
CA LEU A 652 17.21 -22.00 -30.60
C LEU A 652 18.10 -20.80 -30.99
N ARG A 653 18.05 -20.40 -32.27
CA ARG A 653 18.79 -19.24 -32.78
C ARG A 653 17.91 -18.01 -32.80
N TYR A 654 18.43 -16.87 -32.36
CA TYR A 654 17.71 -15.60 -32.37
C TYR A 654 17.31 -15.18 -33.79
N MET A 655 16.00 -15.07 -34.02
CA MET A 655 15.37 -14.52 -35.22
C MET A 655 14.99 -13.05 -35.07
N GLY A 656 15.04 -12.52 -33.85
CA GLY A 656 14.81 -11.11 -33.58
C GLY A 656 14.75 -10.78 -32.09
N ALA A 657 14.89 -9.50 -31.78
CA ALA A 657 14.72 -8.91 -30.45
C ALA A 657 14.39 -7.42 -30.56
N ASN A 658 13.80 -6.85 -29.52
CA ASN A 658 13.56 -5.41 -29.43
C ASN A 658 14.78 -4.64 -28.91
N ARG A 659 14.76 -3.30 -29.09
CA ARG A 659 15.76 -2.37 -28.55
C ARG A 659 16.06 -2.61 -27.05
N ALA A 660 15.06 -2.83 -26.21
CA ALA A 660 15.26 -3.05 -24.77
C ALA A 660 16.10 -4.31 -24.45
N PHE A 661 15.87 -5.43 -25.14
CA PHE A 661 16.67 -6.65 -24.99
C PHE A 661 18.12 -6.45 -25.47
N ILE A 662 18.28 -5.77 -26.61
CA ILE A 662 19.59 -5.46 -27.23
C ILE A 662 20.46 -4.61 -26.28
N ASP A 663 19.89 -3.52 -25.76
CA ASP A 663 20.60 -2.57 -24.90
C ASP A 663 20.89 -3.16 -23.49
N PHE A 664 20.02 -4.03 -22.96
CA PHE A 664 20.20 -4.66 -21.65
C PHE A 664 21.38 -5.66 -21.63
N PHE A 665 21.56 -6.41 -22.72
CA PHE A 665 22.64 -7.40 -22.87
C PHE A 665 23.89 -6.88 -23.58
N GLY A 666 23.82 -5.71 -24.24
CA GLY A 666 24.99 -5.00 -24.75
C GLY A 666 25.42 -5.35 -26.17
N PHE A 667 24.47 -5.60 -27.07
CA PHE A 667 24.74 -5.76 -28.49
C PHE A 667 24.65 -4.41 -29.21
N ASP A 668 25.60 -4.10 -30.10
CA ASP A 668 25.61 -2.83 -30.86
C ASP A 668 24.37 -2.69 -31.78
N GLY A 669 23.84 -3.81 -32.27
CA GLY A 669 22.55 -3.86 -32.93
C GLY A 669 22.00 -5.27 -33.11
N LEU A 670 20.79 -5.37 -33.66
CA LEU A 670 20.13 -6.66 -33.85
C LEU A 670 20.94 -7.63 -34.74
N ALA A 671 21.66 -7.09 -35.73
CA ALA A 671 22.47 -7.87 -36.66
C ALA A 671 23.54 -8.72 -35.96
N ASP A 672 24.06 -8.28 -34.81
CA ASP A 672 25.03 -9.04 -34.03
C ASP A 672 24.39 -10.21 -33.30
N LEU A 673 23.14 -10.08 -32.85
CA LEU A 673 22.40 -11.14 -32.15
C LEU A 673 21.84 -12.21 -33.10
N MET A 674 21.47 -11.83 -34.33
CA MET A 674 20.85 -12.72 -35.32
C MET A 674 21.65 -14.03 -35.52
N GLY A 675 20.96 -15.16 -35.41
CA GLY A 675 21.55 -16.49 -35.64
C GLY A 675 22.40 -17.06 -34.51
N ARG A 676 22.71 -16.29 -33.45
CA ARG A 676 23.37 -16.79 -32.23
C ARG A 676 22.39 -17.54 -31.33
N ASP A 677 22.92 -18.30 -30.37
CA ASP A 677 22.19 -18.95 -29.28
C ASP A 677 22.49 -18.27 -27.92
N ASP A 678 21.89 -18.78 -26.84
CA ASP A 678 22.02 -18.21 -25.49
C ASP A 678 23.45 -18.18 -24.93
N ALA A 679 24.36 -18.99 -25.46
CA ALA A 679 25.78 -18.97 -25.10
C ALA A 679 26.50 -17.67 -25.53
N ALA A 680 25.85 -16.82 -26.34
CA ALA A 680 26.32 -15.47 -26.66
C ALA A 680 25.86 -14.39 -25.66
N LEU A 681 25.00 -14.72 -24.68
CA LEU A 681 24.58 -13.81 -23.62
C LEU A 681 25.54 -13.85 -22.41
N PRO A 682 25.66 -12.77 -21.62
CA PRO A 682 26.42 -12.74 -20.36
C PRO A 682 25.71 -13.46 -19.20
N LEU A 683 25.23 -14.69 -19.45
CA LEU A 683 24.58 -15.58 -18.48
C LEU A 683 25.59 -16.60 -17.91
N ARG A 684 25.25 -17.24 -16.78
CA ARG A 684 26.08 -18.33 -16.23
C ARG A 684 25.80 -19.62 -17.01
N PRO A 685 26.74 -20.57 -17.13
CA PRO A 685 26.51 -21.80 -17.91
C PRO A 685 25.27 -22.60 -17.48
N GLU A 686 25.01 -22.66 -16.16
CA GLU A 686 23.81 -23.27 -15.58
C GLU A 686 22.50 -22.57 -16.00
N ASP A 687 22.53 -21.25 -16.17
CA ASP A 687 21.39 -20.46 -16.65
C ASP A 687 21.13 -20.71 -18.14
N VAL A 688 22.19 -20.79 -18.94
CA VAL A 688 22.12 -21.04 -20.40
C VAL A 688 21.44 -22.37 -20.69
N ASP A 689 21.82 -23.44 -19.99
CA ASP A 689 21.20 -24.76 -20.18
C ASP A 689 19.77 -24.82 -19.60
N ALA A 690 19.47 -24.11 -18.51
CA ALA A 690 18.09 -23.99 -17.99
C ALA A 690 17.16 -23.22 -18.95
N VAL A 691 17.64 -22.11 -19.52
CA VAL A 691 16.93 -21.31 -20.53
C VAL A 691 16.63 -22.18 -21.77
N ARG A 692 17.64 -22.91 -22.26
CA ARG A 692 17.56 -23.86 -23.38
C ARG A 692 16.57 -24.99 -23.13
N ALA A 693 16.63 -25.65 -21.97
CA ALA A 693 15.68 -26.69 -21.60
C ALA A 693 14.24 -26.18 -21.56
N THR A 694 14.03 -24.97 -21.04
CA THR A 694 12.71 -24.32 -20.98
C THR A 694 12.17 -23.98 -22.38
N ASP A 695 13.01 -23.50 -23.30
CA ASP A 695 12.60 -23.23 -24.69
C ASP A 695 12.14 -24.51 -25.41
N ILE A 696 12.82 -25.63 -25.15
CA ILE A 696 12.46 -26.94 -25.69
C ILE A 696 11.13 -27.42 -25.10
N ASP A 697 10.90 -27.27 -23.79
CA ASP A 697 9.61 -27.64 -23.16
C ASP A 697 8.43 -26.85 -23.74
N VAL A 698 8.58 -25.53 -23.87
CA VAL A 698 7.57 -24.61 -24.43
C VAL A 698 7.18 -25.01 -25.86
N MET A 699 8.17 -25.34 -26.71
CA MET A 699 7.92 -25.75 -28.09
C MET A 699 7.40 -27.19 -28.19
N HIS A 700 7.88 -28.13 -27.36
CA HIS A 700 7.48 -29.54 -27.42
C HIS A 700 6.07 -29.77 -26.89
N HIS A 701 5.73 -29.13 -25.76
CA HIS A 701 4.42 -29.26 -25.12
C HIS A 701 3.42 -28.18 -25.56
N ASN A 702 3.83 -27.28 -26.47
CA ASN A 702 3.01 -26.22 -27.05
C ASN A 702 2.25 -25.38 -25.98
N ARG A 703 2.94 -25.04 -24.89
CA ARG A 703 2.37 -24.40 -23.69
C ARG A 703 3.18 -23.17 -23.27
N PRO A 704 2.55 -22.13 -22.72
CA PRO A 704 3.29 -21.05 -22.08
C PRO A 704 3.98 -21.54 -20.81
N VAL A 705 5.18 -21.02 -20.53
CA VAL A 705 5.91 -21.26 -19.27
C VAL A 705 6.37 -19.92 -18.71
N ALA A 706 6.33 -19.77 -17.39
CA ALA A 706 6.84 -18.60 -16.66
C ALA A 706 7.81 -19.03 -15.57
N GLY A 707 8.76 -18.17 -15.21
CA GLY A 707 9.73 -18.40 -14.15
C GLY A 707 10.61 -17.17 -13.90
N GLU A 708 11.51 -17.28 -12.93
CA GLU A 708 12.48 -16.24 -12.59
C GLU A 708 13.89 -16.63 -13.06
N LEU A 709 14.68 -15.64 -13.48
CA LEU A 709 16.09 -15.81 -13.82
C LEU A 709 16.94 -14.72 -13.17
N ALA A 710 18.01 -15.11 -12.47
CA ALA A 710 19.07 -14.19 -12.08
C ALA A 710 19.96 -13.94 -13.31
N ALA A 711 20.03 -12.69 -13.77
CA ALA A 711 20.84 -12.29 -14.92
C ALA A 711 21.75 -11.12 -14.54
N ARG A 712 22.82 -10.91 -15.31
CA ARG A 712 23.71 -9.76 -15.16
C ARG A 712 23.53 -8.81 -16.33
N ASN A 713 23.24 -7.54 -16.05
CA ASN A 713 23.12 -6.51 -17.09
C ASN A 713 24.50 -5.98 -17.51
N VAL A 714 24.55 -5.20 -18.61
CA VAL A 714 25.77 -4.56 -19.15
C VAL A 714 26.62 -3.76 -18.14
N ARG A 715 26.06 -3.34 -17.01
CA ARG A 715 26.80 -2.59 -15.96
C ARG A 715 27.43 -3.51 -14.91
N GLY A 716 27.32 -4.82 -15.07
CA GLY A 716 27.84 -5.81 -14.13
C GLY A 716 26.95 -6.02 -12.89
N LEU A 717 25.75 -5.43 -12.87
CA LEU A 717 24.79 -5.58 -11.77
C LEU A 717 23.97 -6.86 -11.96
N ASP A 718 23.88 -7.66 -10.90
CA ASP A 718 22.98 -8.81 -10.84
C ASP A 718 21.54 -8.33 -10.59
N VAL A 719 20.61 -8.77 -11.43
CA VAL A 719 19.19 -8.39 -11.43
C VAL A 719 18.29 -9.61 -11.56
N LEU A 720 17.07 -9.51 -11.06
CA LEU A 720 16.06 -10.57 -11.13
C LEU A 720 15.09 -10.28 -12.29
N LEU A 721 15.08 -11.17 -13.28
CA LEU A 721 14.17 -11.12 -14.41
C LEU A 721 12.98 -12.06 -14.21
N GLU A 722 11.75 -11.53 -14.24
CA GLU A 722 10.56 -12.35 -14.43
C GLU A 722 10.42 -12.66 -15.92
N ILE A 723 10.50 -13.94 -16.31
CA ILE A 723 10.49 -14.39 -17.71
C ILE A 723 9.20 -15.17 -18.01
N LYS A 724 8.56 -14.83 -19.13
CA LYS A 724 7.43 -15.56 -19.73
C LYS A 724 7.80 -15.98 -21.15
N LYS A 725 7.49 -17.22 -21.50
CA LYS A 725 7.83 -17.84 -22.78
C LYS A 725 6.59 -18.47 -23.41
N VAL A 726 6.40 -18.27 -24.71
CA VAL A 726 5.26 -18.81 -25.47
C VAL A 726 5.71 -19.40 -26.80
N PRO A 727 5.08 -20.49 -27.30
CA PRO A 727 5.39 -21.01 -28.62
C PRO A 727 4.90 -20.03 -29.70
N LEU A 728 5.69 -19.86 -30.76
CA LEU A 728 5.30 -19.15 -31.97
C LEU A 728 4.76 -20.12 -33.01
N HIS A 729 3.71 -19.74 -33.74
CA HIS A 729 3.06 -20.57 -34.77
C HIS A 729 3.13 -19.93 -36.17
N ASP A 730 3.02 -20.77 -37.21
CA ASP A 730 2.79 -20.32 -38.58
C ASP A 730 1.30 -20.11 -38.92
N ASP A 731 1.02 -19.78 -40.18
CA ASP A 731 -0.32 -19.61 -40.75
C ASP A 731 -1.21 -20.87 -40.70
N LYS A 732 -0.62 -22.02 -40.33
CA LYS A 732 -1.26 -23.34 -40.26
C LYS A 732 -1.31 -23.87 -38.82
N GLY A 733 -0.88 -23.07 -37.84
CA GLY A 733 -0.87 -23.43 -36.42
C GLY A 733 0.27 -24.37 -35.99
N ALA A 734 1.26 -24.64 -36.85
CA ALA A 734 2.42 -25.43 -36.49
C ALA A 734 3.43 -24.57 -35.73
N VAL A 735 3.98 -25.08 -34.63
CA VAL A 735 5.05 -24.38 -33.88
C VAL A 735 6.25 -24.16 -34.80
N VAL A 736 6.75 -22.92 -34.88
CA VAL A 736 7.93 -22.50 -35.65
C VAL A 736 9.09 -21.99 -34.79
N GLY A 737 8.84 -21.69 -33.51
CA GLY A 737 9.85 -21.13 -32.62
C GLY A 737 9.30 -20.80 -31.24
N VAL A 738 10.02 -19.97 -30.49
CA VAL A 738 9.62 -19.48 -29.16
C VAL A 738 9.78 -17.96 -29.09
N LEU A 739 8.82 -17.28 -28.46
CA LEU A 739 8.87 -15.88 -28.07
C LEU A 739 9.07 -15.80 -26.55
N SER A 740 10.05 -15.01 -26.12
CA SER A 740 10.35 -14.73 -24.72
C SER A 740 10.16 -13.24 -24.41
N THR A 741 9.52 -12.96 -23.28
CA THR A 741 9.39 -11.62 -22.69
C THR A 741 9.96 -11.65 -21.28
N ALA A 742 10.80 -10.69 -20.92
CA ALA A 742 11.41 -10.59 -19.58
C ALA A 742 11.31 -9.18 -19.01
N GLU A 743 11.17 -9.06 -17.68
CA GLU A 743 11.01 -7.80 -16.96
C GLU A 743 11.90 -7.76 -15.71
N ASP A 744 12.62 -6.66 -15.49
CA ASP A 744 13.45 -6.46 -14.28
C ASP A 744 12.57 -6.10 -13.09
N VAL A 745 12.33 -7.07 -12.21
CA VAL A 745 11.49 -6.93 -11.01
C VAL A 745 12.28 -6.54 -9.76
N THR A 746 13.58 -6.25 -9.89
CA THR A 746 14.50 -6.01 -8.74
C THR A 746 14.04 -4.84 -7.87
N GLN A 747 13.55 -3.74 -8.47
CA GLN A 747 13.01 -2.60 -7.72
C GLN A 747 11.68 -2.93 -7.03
N LYS A 748 10.79 -3.67 -7.70
CA LYS A 748 9.47 -4.07 -7.16
C LYS A 748 9.63 -4.96 -5.92
N VAL A 749 10.42 -6.03 -6.03
CA VAL A 749 10.64 -7.00 -4.94
C VAL A 749 11.36 -6.36 -3.74
N SER A 750 12.25 -5.39 -3.97
CA SER A 750 12.91 -4.67 -2.87
C SER A 750 11.97 -3.67 -2.17
N LEU A 751 11.11 -2.96 -2.91
CA LEU A 751 10.06 -2.11 -2.33
C LEU A 751 9.01 -2.90 -1.54
N GLU A 752 8.54 -4.05 -2.07
CA GLU A 752 7.59 -4.93 -1.37
C GLU A 752 8.18 -5.46 -0.04
N ARG A 753 9.47 -5.81 -0.02
CA ARG A 753 10.18 -6.20 1.21
C ARG A 753 10.34 -5.05 2.21
N GLN A 754 10.62 -3.83 1.74
CA GLN A 754 10.66 -2.64 2.59
C GLN A 754 9.29 -2.32 3.20
N LEU A 755 8.21 -2.41 2.42
CA LEU A 755 6.84 -2.21 2.89
C LEU A 755 6.48 -3.23 3.98
N LEU A 756 6.73 -4.52 3.75
CA LEU A 756 6.48 -5.59 4.72
C LEU A 756 7.31 -5.43 6.00
N GLN A 757 8.54 -4.91 5.91
CA GLN A 757 9.35 -4.60 7.09
C GLN A 757 8.81 -3.39 7.86
N SER A 758 8.36 -2.35 7.15
CA SER A 758 7.73 -1.17 7.76
C SER A 758 6.44 -1.54 8.50
N GLN A 759 5.56 -2.32 7.87
CA GLN A 759 4.30 -2.80 8.46
C GLN A 759 4.54 -3.67 9.69
N LYS A 760 5.57 -4.53 9.69
CA LYS A 760 5.97 -5.28 10.89
C LYS A 760 6.45 -4.36 12.01
N MET A 761 7.24 -3.34 11.70
CA MET A 761 7.72 -2.38 12.70
C MET A 761 6.58 -1.55 13.30
N GLU A 762 5.65 -1.11 12.46
CA GLU A 762 4.44 -0.37 12.84
C GLU A 762 3.54 -1.20 13.76
N ALA A 763 3.20 -2.44 13.37
CA ALA A 763 2.39 -3.35 14.19
C ALA A 763 3.05 -3.68 15.55
N ILE A 764 4.37 -3.89 15.57
CA ILE A 764 5.13 -4.06 16.81
C ILE A 764 5.10 -2.77 17.65
N GLY A 765 5.17 -1.59 17.03
CA GLY A 765 5.09 -0.29 17.70
C GLY A 765 3.74 -0.03 18.38
N THR A 766 2.63 -0.35 17.72
CA THR A 766 1.28 -0.22 18.31
C THR A 766 1.09 -1.19 19.49
N LEU A 767 1.49 -2.46 19.32
CA LEU A 767 1.36 -3.47 20.38
C LEU A 767 2.27 -3.20 21.57
N ALA A 768 3.54 -2.83 21.33
CA ALA A 768 4.47 -2.44 22.39
C ALA A 768 4.02 -1.16 23.10
N GLY A 769 3.34 -0.24 22.41
CA GLY A 769 2.74 0.96 23.00
C GLY A 769 1.71 0.64 24.08
N GLY A 770 0.76 -0.25 23.81
CA GLY A 770 -0.23 -0.71 24.79
C GLY A 770 0.40 -1.53 25.91
N ILE A 771 1.17 -2.57 25.57
CA ILE A 771 1.81 -3.45 26.56
C ILE A 771 2.69 -2.66 27.55
N ALA A 772 3.43 -1.65 27.07
CA ALA A 772 4.28 -0.83 27.92
C ALA A 772 3.50 0.08 28.89
N HIS A 773 2.29 0.51 28.54
CA HIS A 773 1.42 1.27 29.46
C HIS A 773 1.06 0.40 30.68
N ASP A 774 0.59 -0.82 30.44
CA ASP A 774 0.12 -1.72 31.49
C ASP A 774 1.28 -2.18 32.40
N PHE A 775 2.44 -2.48 31.80
CA PHE A 775 3.67 -2.72 32.56
C PHE A 775 4.10 -1.51 33.40
N ASN A 776 3.97 -0.27 32.88
CA ASN A 776 4.32 0.93 33.63
C ASN A 776 3.39 1.15 34.84
N ASN A 777 2.09 0.83 34.73
CA ASN A 777 1.14 0.92 35.85
C ASN A 777 1.48 -0.11 36.95
N ILE A 778 1.67 -1.39 36.58
CA ILE A 778 2.10 -2.45 37.51
C ILE A 778 3.42 -2.09 38.21
N LEU A 779 4.40 -1.57 37.47
CA LEU A 779 5.68 -1.12 38.03
C LEU A 779 5.53 0.11 38.94
N THR A 780 4.55 0.99 38.69
CA THR A 780 4.25 2.15 39.55
C THR A 780 3.69 1.67 40.90
N SER A 781 2.74 0.74 40.91
CA SER A 781 2.23 0.12 42.15
C SER A 781 3.34 -0.58 42.93
N ILE A 782 4.13 -1.45 42.30
CA ILE A 782 5.23 -2.20 42.95
C ILE A 782 6.28 -1.26 43.54
N ILE A 783 6.72 -0.23 42.80
CA ILE A 783 7.74 0.72 43.27
C ILE A 783 7.21 1.50 44.48
N ASN A 784 6.04 2.13 44.38
CA ASN A 784 5.52 2.99 45.46
C ASN A 784 5.10 2.17 46.70
N SER A 785 4.57 0.96 46.53
CA SER A 785 4.28 0.04 47.65
C SER A 785 5.56 -0.42 48.36
N THR A 786 6.65 -0.64 47.62
CA THR A 786 7.95 -1.02 48.22
C THR A 786 8.62 0.17 48.90
N GLU A 787 8.55 1.38 48.34
CA GLU A 787 9.02 2.61 49.00
C GLU A 787 8.21 2.89 50.29
N LEU A 788 6.89 2.72 50.27
CA LEU A 788 6.02 2.87 51.44
C LEU A 788 6.33 1.86 52.55
N ALA A 789 6.54 0.58 52.19
CA ALA A 789 6.96 -0.45 53.14
C ALA A 789 8.30 -0.09 53.81
N LEU A 790 9.29 0.36 53.02
CA LEU A 790 10.59 0.82 53.52
C LEU A 790 10.51 2.07 54.42
N MET A 791 9.40 2.82 54.39
CA MET A 791 9.17 3.99 55.25
C MET A 791 8.36 3.69 56.52
N ASP A 792 7.50 2.66 56.50
CA ASP A 792 6.76 2.18 57.68
C ASP A 792 7.63 1.30 58.62
N MET A 793 8.87 0.96 58.22
CA MET A 793 9.77 0.05 58.95
C MET A 793 10.58 0.72 60.07
N ALA A 794 11.00 -0.10 61.05
CA ALA A 794 11.95 0.31 62.07
C ALA A 794 13.39 0.34 61.51
N PRO A 795 14.27 1.22 62.01
CA PRO A 795 15.70 1.17 61.71
C PRO A 795 16.30 -0.19 62.08
N ASP A 796 17.21 -0.68 61.24
CA ASP A 796 17.90 -1.98 61.36
C ASP A 796 16.99 -3.23 61.27
N ASP A 797 15.82 -3.13 60.62
CA ASP A 797 14.97 -4.30 60.32
C ASP A 797 15.59 -5.19 59.21
N PRO A 798 15.77 -6.52 59.43
CA PRO A 798 16.37 -7.43 58.44
C PRO A 798 15.68 -7.48 57.07
N MET A 799 14.39 -7.13 56.98
CA MET A 799 13.63 -7.13 55.72
C MET A 799 14.04 -5.97 54.78
N GLU A 800 14.77 -4.96 55.28
CA GLU A 800 15.11 -3.75 54.52
C GLU A 800 15.93 -4.10 53.27
N ASP A 801 16.89 -5.02 53.40
CA ASP A 801 17.76 -5.47 52.33
C ASP A 801 17.03 -6.30 51.25
N ASP A 802 15.93 -6.99 51.61
CA ASP A 802 15.08 -7.71 50.66
C ASP A 802 14.15 -6.74 49.90
N LEU A 803 13.50 -5.81 50.60
CA LEU A 803 12.65 -4.79 49.98
C LEU A 803 13.47 -3.83 49.10
N ARG A 804 14.68 -3.44 49.50
CA ARG A 804 15.62 -2.70 48.62
C ARG A 804 15.99 -3.49 47.36
N ARG A 805 16.02 -4.83 47.41
CA ARG A 805 16.24 -5.69 46.24
C ARG A 805 14.99 -5.76 45.33
N VAL A 806 13.78 -5.73 45.88
CA VAL A 806 12.51 -5.62 45.12
C VAL A 806 12.42 -4.26 44.42
N LEU A 807 12.64 -3.15 45.13
CA LEU A 807 12.63 -1.80 44.57
C LEU A 807 13.60 -1.69 43.38
N LYS A 808 14.85 -2.14 43.58
CA LYS A 808 15.90 -2.20 42.55
C LYS A 808 15.56 -3.16 41.40
N ALA A 809 14.62 -4.09 41.55
CA ALA A 809 14.10 -4.91 40.44
C ALA A 809 13.03 -4.14 39.64
N GLY A 810 12.10 -3.44 40.30
CA GLY A 810 11.13 -2.54 39.65
C GLY A 810 11.82 -1.45 38.82
N GLU A 811 12.84 -0.79 39.38
CA GLU A 811 13.70 0.17 38.67
C GLU A 811 14.43 -0.42 37.44
N ARG A 812 14.61 -1.73 37.36
CA ARG A 812 15.21 -2.41 36.19
C ARG A 812 14.14 -2.77 35.16
N GLY A 813 12.97 -3.22 35.59
CA GLY A 813 11.79 -3.39 34.71
C GLY A 813 11.41 -2.09 34.00
N SER A 814 11.32 -0.98 34.74
CA SER A 814 11.02 0.36 34.22
C SER A 814 11.96 0.79 33.08
N ARG A 815 13.26 0.50 33.21
CA ARG A 815 14.25 0.79 32.15
C ARG A 815 14.07 -0.09 30.92
N LEU A 816 13.84 -1.39 31.11
CA LEU A 816 13.58 -2.32 30.00
C LEU A 816 12.33 -1.93 29.19
N VAL A 817 11.24 -1.55 29.87
CA VAL A 817 10.00 -1.10 29.21
C VAL A 817 10.23 0.18 28.40
N LYS A 818 10.95 1.16 28.96
CA LYS A 818 11.34 2.40 28.25
C LYS A 818 12.25 2.13 27.05
N GLN A 819 13.15 1.14 27.15
CA GLN A 819 14.05 0.71 26.06
C GLN A 819 13.34 -0.06 24.94
N ILE A 820 12.26 -0.80 25.25
CA ILE A 820 11.39 -1.38 24.23
C ILE A 820 10.63 -0.26 23.49
N LEU A 821 10.05 0.70 24.23
CA LEU A 821 9.33 1.83 23.63
C LEU A 821 10.19 2.72 22.73
N SER A 822 11.48 2.92 23.04
CA SER A 822 12.39 3.70 22.17
C SER A 822 12.82 2.93 20.93
N PHE A 823 12.92 1.59 20.99
CA PHE A 823 13.22 0.75 19.84
C PHE A 823 12.08 0.71 18.82
N THR A 824 10.82 0.72 19.26
CA THR A 824 9.66 0.46 18.39
C THR A 824 9.01 1.71 17.77
N ARG A 825 9.56 2.91 17.98
CA ARG A 825 8.98 4.18 17.49
C ARG A 825 9.85 4.83 16.41
N PRO A 826 9.26 5.30 15.29
CA PRO A 826 9.89 6.31 14.45
C PRO A 826 10.19 7.58 15.27
N SER A 827 11.33 8.22 15.04
CA SER A 827 11.64 9.51 15.65
C SER A 827 10.71 10.60 15.13
N GLN A 828 9.94 11.22 16.03
CA GLN A 828 9.15 12.42 15.76
C GLN A 828 9.86 13.72 16.21
N ALA A 829 10.79 13.63 17.18
CA ALA A 829 11.56 14.77 17.67
C ALA A 829 12.67 15.23 16.70
N GLY A 830 13.20 14.32 15.88
CA GLY A 830 14.25 14.63 14.90
C GLY A 830 15.57 15.10 15.51
N PHE A 831 16.16 16.15 14.93
CA PHE A 831 17.52 16.60 15.23
C PHE A 831 17.60 17.64 16.36
N ALA A 832 17.90 17.18 17.57
CA ALA A 832 18.06 18.00 18.78
C ALA A 832 19.54 18.12 19.22
N PRO A 833 19.92 19.14 20.02
CA PRO A 833 21.18 19.14 20.76
C PRO A 833 21.18 18.01 21.81
N ILE A 834 22.09 17.06 21.68
CA ILE A 834 22.23 15.92 22.61
C ILE A 834 23.70 15.67 22.98
N ASN A 835 23.92 15.15 24.18
CA ASN A 835 25.21 14.62 24.60
C ASN A 835 25.37 13.20 24.06
N VAL A 836 26.33 12.98 23.16
CA VAL A 836 26.58 11.68 22.52
C VAL A 836 26.99 10.61 23.53
N ALA A 837 27.63 11.01 24.65
CA ALA A 837 28.06 10.08 25.69
C ALA A 837 26.88 9.35 26.36
N ASP A 838 25.70 9.99 26.48
CA ASP A 838 24.53 9.38 27.12
C ASP A 838 23.94 8.26 26.23
N VAL A 839 23.79 8.52 24.92
CA VAL A 839 23.29 7.53 23.95
C VAL A 839 24.26 6.35 23.81
N VAL A 840 25.57 6.63 23.78
CA VAL A 840 26.62 5.59 23.72
C VAL A 840 26.59 4.71 24.98
N ASN A 841 26.45 5.29 26.17
CA ASN A 841 26.36 4.52 27.42
C ASN A 841 25.04 3.75 27.57
N GLU A 842 23.92 4.28 27.10
CA GLU A 842 22.63 3.56 27.10
C GLU A 842 22.69 2.32 26.19
N ALA A 843 23.13 2.49 24.94
CA ALA A 843 23.29 1.40 23.99
C ALA A 843 24.27 0.34 24.53
N ALA A 844 25.39 0.76 25.13
CA ALA A 844 26.34 -0.13 25.78
C ALA A 844 25.71 -0.97 26.91
N GLY A 845 24.77 -0.38 27.66
CA GLY A 845 24.00 -1.07 28.70
C GLY A 845 23.13 -2.21 28.13
N LEU A 846 22.43 -1.96 27.02
CA LEU A 846 21.63 -2.96 26.31
C LEU A 846 22.51 -4.07 25.71
N ILE A 847 23.57 -3.70 25.00
CA ILE A 847 24.48 -4.66 24.38
C ILE A 847 25.08 -5.59 25.46
N ARG A 848 25.54 -5.04 26.59
CA ARG A 848 26.07 -5.80 27.73
C ARG A 848 25.07 -6.82 28.32
N ALA A 849 23.76 -6.59 28.21
CA ALA A 849 22.74 -7.55 28.65
C ALA A 849 22.49 -8.66 27.62
N SER A 850 22.67 -8.37 26.32
CA SER A 850 22.48 -9.33 25.21
C SER A 850 23.69 -10.24 24.94
N LEU A 851 24.90 -9.83 25.34
CA LEU A 851 26.14 -10.55 25.00
C LEU A 851 26.31 -11.87 25.78
N PRO A 852 26.67 -12.98 25.11
CA PRO A 852 27.03 -14.22 25.78
C PRO A 852 28.39 -14.11 26.50
N ARG A 853 28.59 -14.96 27.51
CA ARG A 853 29.73 -14.90 28.44
C ARG A 853 31.13 -15.04 27.81
N ASN A 854 31.23 -15.45 26.54
CA ASN A 854 32.49 -15.55 25.80
C ASN A 854 32.91 -14.23 25.10
N ILE A 855 32.11 -13.17 25.16
CA ILE A 855 32.44 -11.86 24.58
C ILE A 855 32.47 -10.80 25.67
N LYS A 856 33.56 -10.02 25.74
CA LYS A 856 33.73 -8.93 26.72
C LYS A 856 33.46 -7.59 26.05
N ILE A 857 32.64 -6.74 26.68
CA ILE A 857 32.41 -5.35 26.23
C ILE A 857 33.18 -4.33 27.06
N VAL A 858 34.08 -3.60 26.40
CA VAL A 858 34.82 -2.45 26.92
C VAL A 858 34.14 -1.18 26.43
N VAL A 859 33.97 -0.19 27.31
CA VAL A 859 33.29 1.07 27.02
C VAL A 859 34.15 2.21 27.56
N GLU A 860 34.48 3.18 26.71
CA GLU A 860 35.30 4.34 27.06
C GLU A 860 34.63 5.62 26.52
N THR A 861 34.11 6.47 27.41
CA THR A 861 33.50 7.76 27.05
C THR A 861 34.11 8.87 27.90
N PRO A 862 34.16 10.13 27.43
CA PRO A 862 34.65 11.25 28.24
C PRO A 862 33.69 11.61 29.36
N ASP A 863 34.19 12.15 30.48
CA ASP A 863 33.37 12.76 31.53
C ASP A 863 32.82 14.14 31.12
N ALA A 864 33.38 14.75 30.07
CA ALA A 864 32.91 16.01 29.50
C ALA A 864 31.75 15.77 28.50
N PRO A 865 30.73 16.66 28.45
CA PRO A 865 29.58 16.48 27.57
C PRO A 865 29.95 16.69 26.10
N VAL A 866 29.79 15.64 25.29
CA VAL A 866 30.12 15.65 23.86
C VAL A 866 28.88 16.06 23.06
N ALA A 867 28.68 17.37 22.91
CA ALA A 867 27.45 17.93 22.36
C ALA A 867 27.39 17.90 20.81
N CYS A 868 26.46 17.13 20.25
CA CYS A 868 26.15 17.12 18.81
C CYS A 868 24.68 17.44 18.57
N ARG A 869 24.36 18.03 17.42
CA ARG A 869 22.97 18.13 16.94
C ARG A 869 22.63 16.89 16.13
N ALA A 870 21.87 15.98 16.73
CA ALA A 870 21.63 14.64 16.23
C ALA A 870 20.25 14.13 16.65
N ASP A 871 19.79 13.07 16.01
CA ASP A 871 18.60 12.32 16.41
C ASP A 871 19.03 11.15 17.31
N PRO A 872 18.61 11.11 18.59
CA PRO A 872 19.09 10.11 19.55
C PRO A 872 18.68 8.69 19.17
N THR A 873 17.48 8.49 18.60
CA THR A 873 17.00 7.18 18.15
C THR A 873 17.84 6.68 16.96
N GLN A 874 18.15 7.56 16.02
CA GLN A 874 19.02 7.27 14.88
C GLN A 874 20.47 6.97 15.30
N LEU A 875 21.05 7.71 16.27
CA LEU A 875 22.37 7.38 16.81
C LEU A 875 22.38 6.04 17.56
N HIS A 876 21.34 5.78 18.36
CA HIS A 876 21.17 4.51 19.06
C HIS A 876 21.08 3.34 18.05
N GLN A 877 20.36 3.54 16.94
CA GLN A 877 20.27 2.57 15.84
C GLN A 877 21.63 2.32 15.14
N ILE A 878 22.48 3.34 14.98
CA ILE A 878 23.85 3.16 14.47
C ILE A 878 24.65 2.25 15.40
N VAL A 879 24.73 2.58 16.69
CA VAL A 879 25.53 1.83 17.67
C VAL A 879 25.03 0.39 17.78
N MET A 880 23.71 0.18 17.87
CA MET A 880 23.12 -1.15 17.96
C MET A 880 23.35 -2.00 16.70
N ASN A 881 23.25 -1.43 15.49
CA ASN A 881 23.53 -2.17 14.26
C ASN A 881 24.99 -2.61 14.16
N LEU A 882 25.94 -1.73 14.49
CA LEU A 882 27.37 -2.04 14.44
C LEU A 882 27.75 -3.09 15.49
N CYS A 883 27.32 -2.90 16.75
CA CYS A 883 27.60 -3.82 17.84
C CYS A 883 26.91 -5.19 17.66
N THR A 884 25.73 -5.25 17.03
CA THR A 884 25.05 -6.50 16.69
C THR A 884 25.80 -7.27 15.60
N ASN A 885 26.32 -6.59 14.58
CA ASN A 885 27.15 -7.22 13.55
C ASN A 885 28.46 -7.77 14.14
N ALA A 886 29.16 -6.98 14.96
CA ALA A 886 30.35 -7.39 15.69
C ALA A 886 30.10 -8.61 16.59
N PHE A 887 29.01 -8.58 17.38
CA PHE A 887 28.58 -9.73 18.19
C PHE A 887 28.36 -10.98 17.33
N GLN A 888 27.59 -10.88 16.26
CA GLN A 888 27.29 -12.02 15.39
C GLN A 888 28.54 -12.59 14.73
N ALA A 889 29.51 -11.75 14.35
CA ALA A 889 30.80 -12.17 13.80
C ALA A 889 31.69 -12.88 14.85
N MET A 890 31.71 -12.41 16.10
CA MET A 890 32.44 -13.04 17.21
C MET A 890 31.70 -14.22 17.86
N ARG A 891 30.45 -14.49 17.51
CA ARG A 891 29.60 -15.52 18.16
C ARG A 891 30.27 -16.91 18.24
N PRO A 892 30.99 -17.42 17.21
CA PRO A 892 31.65 -18.73 17.28
C PRO A 892 32.95 -18.73 18.09
N THR A 893 33.70 -17.62 18.07
CA THR A 893 35.07 -17.53 18.61
C THR A 893 35.14 -16.96 20.03
N GLY A 894 34.15 -16.18 20.44
CA GLY A 894 34.33 -15.18 21.49
C GLY A 894 35.18 -13.99 21.01
N GLY A 895 35.46 -13.06 21.92
CA GLY A 895 36.30 -11.90 21.60
C GLY A 895 36.09 -10.69 22.52
N VAL A 896 36.56 -9.52 22.06
CA VAL A 896 36.35 -8.23 22.71
C VAL A 896 35.61 -7.29 21.76
N LEU A 897 34.52 -6.69 22.25
CA LEU A 897 33.84 -5.56 21.64
C LEU A 897 34.27 -4.29 22.40
N ALA A 898 34.93 -3.36 21.73
CA ALA A 898 35.28 -2.06 22.29
C ALA A 898 34.42 -0.96 21.66
N LEU A 899 33.76 -0.17 22.51
CA LEU A 899 32.95 0.99 22.13
C LEU A 899 33.60 2.24 22.73
N ARG A 900 34.07 3.16 21.89
CA ARG A 900 34.78 4.38 22.32
C ARG A 900 34.08 5.63 21.80
N LEU A 901 34.14 6.70 22.59
CA LEU A 901 33.78 8.06 22.19
C LEU A 901 34.96 8.99 22.48
N THR A 902 35.41 9.74 21.47
CA THR A 902 36.44 10.78 21.62
C THR A 902 36.08 12.01 20.81
N GLU A 903 36.41 13.21 21.30
CA GLU A 903 36.51 14.38 20.41
C GLU A 903 37.73 14.24 19.48
N ASP A 904 37.58 14.69 18.25
CA ASP A 904 38.57 14.60 17.17
C ASP A 904 38.42 15.81 16.23
N SER A 905 39.41 16.08 15.36
CA SER A 905 39.38 17.22 14.43
C SER A 905 39.92 16.85 13.06
N LEU A 906 39.04 16.88 12.06
CA LEU A 906 39.39 16.52 10.67
C LEU A 906 39.88 17.75 9.90
N ASP A 907 40.96 17.59 9.14
CA ASP A 907 41.37 18.53 8.09
C ASP A 907 40.53 18.32 6.80
N GLU A 908 40.76 19.14 5.76
CA GLU A 908 39.97 19.08 4.52
C GLU A 908 40.16 17.77 3.73
N ASP A 909 41.39 17.23 3.69
CA ASP A 909 41.69 15.96 3.00
C ASP A 909 41.04 14.78 3.71
N GLN A 910 41.17 14.71 5.04
CA GLN A 910 40.54 13.67 5.86
C GLN A 910 39.02 13.75 5.84
N ALA A 911 38.45 14.96 5.88
CA ALA A 911 37.01 15.18 5.79
C ALA A 911 36.45 14.75 4.42
N GLY A 912 37.18 15.07 3.33
CA GLY A 912 36.87 14.60 1.98
C GLY A 912 36.88 13.08 1.86
N GLN A 913 37.86 12.40 2.46
CA GLN A 913 37.97 10.93 2.44
C GLN A 913 36.82 10.21 3.16
N VAL A 914 36.26 10.77 4.24
CA VAL A 914 35.14 10.15 4.99
C VAL A 914 33.76 10.73 4.64
N GLY A 915 33.69 11.76 3.79
CA GLY A 915 32.45 12.37 3.29
C GLY A 915 31.76 13.35 4.25
N THR A 916 32.53 14.08 5.07
CA THR A 916 32.03 15.03 6.10
C THR A 916 32.60 16.44 5.93
N ARG A 917 32.29 17.37 6.86
CA ARG A 917 32.94 18.69 6.95
C ARG A 917 34.21 18.66 7.81
N ALA A 918 35.21 19.45 7.45
CA ALA A 918 36.39 19.68 8.30
C ALA A 918 36.02 20.40 9.62
N GLY A 919 36.87 20.25 10.63
CA GLY A 919 36.72 20.83 11.97
C GLY A 919 36.42 19.81 13.08
N ARG A 920 35.99 20.34 14.24
CA ARG A 920 35.68 19.55 15.45
C ARG A 920 34.53 18.56 15.23
N CYS A 921 34.76 17.32 15.63
CA CYS A 921 33.78 16.23 15.53
C CYS A 921 33.87 15.27 16.74
N ALA A 922 32.76 14.59 17.02
CA ALA A 922 32.72 13.43 17.89
C ALA A 922 32.98 12.18 17.05
N ARG A 923 33.98 11.39 17.43
CA ARG A 923 34.30 10.10 16.82
C ARG A 923 33.80 8.97 17.72
N ILE A 924 32.80 8.23 17.25
CA ILE A 924 32.32 6.99 17.87
C ILE A 924 33.04 5.82 17.18
N THR A 925 33.84 5.06 17.92
CA THR A 925 34.51 3.86 17.40
C THR A 925 33.79 2.60 17.90
N VAL A 926 33.40 1.72 16.99
CA VAL A 926 32.98 0.35 17.29
C VAL A 926 34.04 -0.60 16.75
N ALA A 927 34.74 -1.32 17.63
CA ALA A 927 35.83 -2.21 17.28
C ALA A 927 35.59 -3.64 17.80
N ASP A 928 35.83 -4.64 16.96
CA ASP A 928 35.72 -6.06 17.30
C ASP A 928 36.99 -6.85 16.95
N THR A 929 37.20 -7.94 17.69
CA THR A 929 38.25 -8.93 17.43
C THR A 929 37.67 -10.15 16.69
N GLY A 930 36.79 -9.91 15.73
CA GLY A 930 36.17 -10.95 14.90
C GLY A 930 37.04 -11.38 13.72
N PRO A 931 36.49 -12.18 12.79
CA PRO A 931 37.22 -12.70 11.62
C PRO A 931 37.62 -11.64 10.57
N GLY A 932 37.31 -10.36 10.79
CA GLY A 932 37.60 -9.27 9.86
C GLY A 932 36.78 -9.29 8.56
N ILE A 933 37.04 -8.30 7.70
CA ILE A 933 36.40 -8.11 6.40
C ILE A 933 37.49 -8.12 5.32
N ALA A 934 37.27 -8.86 4.23
CA ALA A 934 38.21 -8.92 3.11
C ALA A 934 38.19 -7.64 2.27
N GLY A 935 39.37 -7.16 1.85
CA GLY A 935 39.53 -5.85 1.20
C GLY A 935 38.76 -5.67 -0.11
N ASP A 936 38.45 -6.76 -0.82
CA ASP A 936 37.67 -6.79 -2.07
C ASP A 936 36.15 -6.63 -1.87
N ILE A 937 35.69 -6.67 -0.61
CA ILE A 937 34.28 -6.46 -0.24
C ILE A 937 34.05 -5.26 0.69
N VAL A 938 35.09 -4.59 1.22
CA VAL A 938 34.94 -3.45 2.15
C VAL A 938 34.04 -2.34 1.59
N ASP A 939 34.20 -1.96 0.33
CA ASP A 939 33.33 -0.94 -0.29
C ASP A 939 31.87 -1.40 -0.46
N LYS A 940 31.68 -2.72 -0.65
CA LYS A 940 30.38 -3.37 -0.92
C LYS A 940 29.56 -3.66 0.34
N ILE A 941 30.16 -3.66 1.54
CA ILE A 941 29.42 -3.94 2.79
C ILE A 941 28.31 -2.92 3.07
N PHE A 942 28.33 -1.78 2.38
CA PHE A 942 27.34 -0.72 2.48
C PHE A 942 26.29 -0.76 1.36
N ASP A 943 26.40 -1.67 0.39
CA ASP A 943 25.40 -1.84 -0.66
C ASP A 943 24.15 -2.55 -0.09
N PRO A 944 22.93 -2.06 -0.39
CA PRO A 944 21.71 -2.69 0.10
C PRO A 944 21.62 -4.17 -0.29
N PHE A 945 21.24 -5.01 0.67
CA PHE A 945 21.13 -6.47 0.55
C PHE A 945 22.46 -7.23 0.40
N PHE A 946 23.63 -6.57 0.43
CA PHE A 946 24.91 -7.27 0.47
C PHE A 946 25.09 -8.03 1.80
N SER A 947 25.37 -9.33 1.74
CA SER A 947 25.68 -10.12 2.92
C SER A 947 26.55 -11.33 2.62
N THR A 948 27.45 -11.66 3.56
CA THR A 948 28.30 -12.86 3.56
C THR A 948 27.71 -14.01 4.38
N LYS A 949 26.50 -13.84 4.92
CA LYS A 949 25.78 -14.82 5.75
C LYS A 949 24.92 -15.74 4.88
N GLN A 950 24.48 -16.89 5.43
CA GLN A 950 23.59 -17.80 4.70
C GLN A 950 22.22 -17.13 4.40
N LYS A 951 21.49 -17.65 3.39
CA LYS A 951 20.28 -17.02 2.82
C LYS A 951 19.17 -16.61 3.81
N ASN A 952 19.17 -17.15 5.04
CA ASN A 952 18.19 -16.84 6.09
C ASN A 952 18.77 -16.11 7.33
N GLU A 953 20.08 -15.83 7.37
CA GLU A 953 20.76 -15.31 8.59
C GLU A 953 21.13 -13.81 8.55
N GLY A 954 20.86 -13.12 7.44
CA GLY A 954 21.16 -11.69 7.32
C GLY A 954 20.30 -10.99 6.26
N THR A 955 19.78 -9.81 6.59
CA THR A 955 18.97 -8.98 5.66
C THR A 955 19.81 -8.17 4.68
N GLY A 956 21.12 -8.04 4.93
CA GLY A 956 22.03 -7.18 4.15
C GLY A 956 21.71 -5.67 4.20
N LEU A 957 20.80 -5.22 5.08
CA LEU A 957 20.36 -3.83 5.16
C LEU A 957 21.05 -3.01 6.28
N GLY A 958 21.56 -3.66 7.33
CA GLY A 958 22.00 -2.96 8.55
C GLY A 958 23.10 -1.91 8.32
N LEU A 959 24.13 -2.23 7.54
CA LEU A 959 25.23 -1.30 7.26
C LEU A 959 24.84 -0.21 6.24
N ALA A 960 24.01 -0.54 5.24
CA ALA A 960 23.43 0.45 4.33
C ALA A 960 22.59 1.51 5.11
N VAL A 961 21.80 1.06 6.10
CA VAL A 961 21.06 1.94 7.02
C VAL A 961 22.01 2.80 7.85
N VAL A 962 23.09 2.24 8.43
CA VAL A 962 24.12 3.02 9.14
C VAL A 962 24.70 4.14 8.26
N ARG A 963 25.11 3.84 7.02
CA ARG A 963 25.65 4.83 6.09
C ARG A 963 24.62 5.91 5.72
N GLY A 964 23.35 5.53 5.56
CA GLY A 964 22.24 6.47 5.33
C GLY A 964 22.02 7.43 6.50
N ILE A 965 21.99 6.92 7.73
CA ILE A 965 21.80 7.73 8.95
C ILE A 965 23.00 8.65 9.19
N VAL A 966 24.23 8.16 9.09
CA VAL A 966 25.41 9.00 9.30
C VAL A 966 25.47 10.14 8.27
N LYS A 967 25.06 9.86 7.02
CA LYS A 967 24.92 10.91 5.99
C LYS A 967 23.78 11.89 6.29
N SER A 968 22.65 11.46 6.87
CA SER A 968 21.58 12.38 7.31
C SER A 968 22.09 13.34 8.40
N HIS A 969 22.98 12.84 9.27
CA HIS A 969 23.65 13.59 10.33
C HIS A 969 24.79 14.51 9.85
N ARG A 970 25.04 14.59 8.53
CA ARG A 970 26.20 15.29 7.94
C ARG A 970 27.54 14.78 8.49
N GLY A 971 27.57 13.51 8.88
CA GLY A 971 28.75 12.82 9.38
C GLY A 971 29.43 11.95 8.32
N GLY A 972 30.57 11.39 8.70
CA GLY A 972 31.35 10.46 7.88
C GLY A 972 31.49 9.08 8.51
N VAL A 973 31.77 8.07 7.69
CA VAL A 973 32.05 6.69 8.13
C VAL A 973 33.41 6.27 7.56
N ARG A 974 34.27 5.71 8.40
CA ARG A 974 35.52 5.04 8.02
C ARG A 974 35.48 3.61 8.52
N VAL A 975 35.99 2.67 7.71
CA VAL A 975 36.11 1.26 8.08
C VAL A 975 37.55 0.83 7.93
N THR A 976 38.11 0.22 8.98
CA THR A 976 39.45 -0.38 8.99
C THR A 976 39.30 -1.83 9.42
N SER A 977 39.81 -2.78 8.64
CA SER A 977 39.73 -4.20 9.00
C SER A 977 40.88 -5.01 8.41
N ALA A 978 41.30 -6.03 9.15
CA ALA A 978 42.29 -7.01 8.73
C ALA A 978 41.67 -8.42 8.85
N PRO A 979 41.60 -9.21 7.75
CA PRO A 979 41.09 -10.57 7.78
C PRO A 979 41.80 -11.45 8.80
N GLY A 980 41.02 -12.10 9.66
CA GLY A 980 41.51 -12.96 10.75
C GLY A 980 41.91 -12.23 12.04
N GLU A 981 41.86 -10.89 12.09
CA GLU A 981 42.27 -10.13 13.27
C GLU A 981 41.17 -9.26 13.89
N HIS A 982 40.63 -8.29 13.13
CA HIS A 982 39.79 -7.24 13.70
C HIS A 982 38.97 -6.47 12.66
N THR A 983 37.87 -5.84 13.12
CA THR A 983 37.06 -4.87 12.37
C THR A 983 36.87 -3.61 13.21
N VAL A 984 36.97 -2.43 12.59
CA VAL A 984 36.78 -1.13 13.25
C VAL A 984 35.92 -0.24 12.35
N PHE A 985 34.82 0.27 12.91
CA PHE A 985 33.99 1.31 12.32
C PHE A 985 34.18 2.60 13.12
N ASP A 986 34.68 3.66 12.50
CA ASP A 986 34.71 5.02 13.06
C ASP A 986 33.59 5.86 12.42
N ILE A 987 32.74 6.43 13.27
CA ILE A 987 31.63 7.30 12.89
C ILE A 987 31.95 8.72 13.36
N PHE A 988 32.02 9.67 12.44
CA PHE A 988 32.39 11.06 12.69
C PHE A 988 31.16 11.95 12.61
N LEU A 989 30.74 12.55 13.74
CA LEU A 989 29.59 13.45 13.84
C LEU A 989 30.07 14.88 14.14
N PRO A 990 29.60 15.93 13.44
CA PRO A 990 30.05 17.29 13.74
C PRO A 990 29.61 17.76 15.13
N LEU A 991 30.52 18.41 15.87
CA LEU A 991 30.21 18.99 17.18
C LEU A 991 29.41 20.30 17.06
N LEU A 992 28.75 20.67 18.15
CA LEU A 992 28.19 22.00 18.40
C LEU A 992 29.26 22.93 18.98
N ASP A 993 29.08 24.23 18.77
CA ASP A 993 29.92 25.27 19.37
C ASP A 993 29.55 25.48 20.85
N GLU A 994 30.49 25.97 21.66
CA GLU A 994 30.49 25.89 23.13
C GLU A 994 29.44 26.75 23.87
N GLY A 995 28.43 27.28 23.17
CA GLY A 995 27.32 28.05 23.74
C GLY A 995 26.04 27.26 24.01
N ASP A 996 25.79 26.15 23.29
CA ASP A 996 24.49 25.45 23.26
C ASP A 996 24.45 24.15 24.11
N ALA A 997 25.40 23.96 25.03
CA ALA A 997 25.46 22.75 25.86
C ALA A 997 24.41 22.77 27.01
N PRO A 998 23.60 21.71 27.21
CA PRO A 998 22.62 21.66 28.29
C PRO A 998 23.29 21.56 29.67
N ALA A 999 22.90 22.44 30.59
CA ALA A 999 23.44 22.46 31.95
C ALA A 999 22.94 21.26 32.80
N ALA A 1000 23.86 20.62 33.53
CA ALA A 1000 23.53 19.49 34.40
C ALA A 1000 22.64 19.90 35.58
N ALA A 1001 21.52 19.19 35.76
CA ALA A 1001 20.51 19.51 36.79
C ALA A 1001 21.00 19.17 38.22
N PRO A 1002 20.77 20.04 39.24
CA PRO A 1002 21.11 19.74 40.63
C PRO A 1002 20.21 18.65 41.24
N ARG A 1003 20.77 17.79 42.10
CA ARG A 1003 19.98 16.88 42.95
C ARG A 1003 19.30 17.64 44.09
N PRO A 1004 17.97 17.52 44.30
CA PRO A 1004 17.29 18.11 45.45
C PRO A 1004 17.63 17.40 46.77
N ALA A 1005 17.67 18.15 47.87
CA ALA A 1005 17.66 17.61 49.23
C ALA A 1005 16.20 17.52 49.76
N ALA A 1006 15.90 16.46 50.49
CA ALA A 1006 14.58 16.22 51.06
C ALA A 1006 14.26 17.19 52.20
N ASN A 1007 13.08 17.81 52.16
CA ASN A 1007 12.47 18.46 53.33
C ASN A 1007 10.95 18.50 53.15
N ARG A 1008 10.19 18.54 54.25
CA ARG A 1008 8.76 18.22 54.29
C ARG A 1008 7.86 19.34 53.73
N GLY A 1009 6.84 18.95 52.97
CA GLY A 1009 5.75 19.83 52.52
C GLY A 1009 4.64 19.97 53.58
N ARG A 1010 3.62 20.78 53.27
CA ARG A 1010 2.38 20.96 54.08
C ARG A 1010 1.14 21.24 53.25
N ASP A 1011 1.26 21.05 51.94
CA ASP A 1011 0.35 21.56 50.92
C ASP A 1011 -0.82 20.60 50.68
N ARG A 1012 -1.99 21.13 50.30
CA ARG A 1012 -3.22 20.35 50.13
C ARG A 1012 -3.33 19.87 48.68
N ILE A 1013 -3.27 18.56 48.48
CA ILE A 1013 -3.22 17.92 47.16
C ILE A 1013 -4.55 17.25 46.86
N LEU A 1014 -5.14 17.56 45.71
CA LEU A 1014 -6.19 16.74 45.11
C LEU A 1014 -5.54 15.71 44.19
N PHE A 1015 -5.63 14.42 44.52
CA PHE A 1015 -5.11 13.31 43.73
C PHE A 1015 -6.24 12.61 42.98
N VAL A 1016 -6.12 12.47 41.66
CA VAL A 1016 -7.14 11.92 40.76
C VAL A 1016 -6.51 10.84 39.88
N GLU A 1017 -7.06 9.64 39.99
CA GLU A 1017 -6.56 8.39 39.41
C GLU A 1017 -7.76 7.42 39.43
N ASP A 1018 -7.80 6.41 38.58
CA ASP A 1018 -8.87 5.38 38.61
C ASP A 1018 -8.37 4.00 39.05
N ASP A 1019 -7.07 3.77 38.98
CA ASP A 1019 -6.41 2.57 39.51
C ASP A 1019 -6.51 2.49 41.05
N GLU A 1020 -7.21 1.47 41.57
CA GLU A 1020 -7.46 1.29 43.01
C GLU A 1020 -6.16 1.16 43.83
N ASP A 1021 -5.14 0.49 43.28
CA ASP A 1021 -3.84 0.28 43.92
C ASP A 1021 -3.10 1.61 44.16
N GLN A 1022 -3.05 2.48 43.14
CA GLN A 1022 -2.45 3.81 43.25
C GLN A 1022 -3.30 4.77 44.10
N LEU A 1023 -4.64 4.69 44.03
CA LEU A 1023 -5.56 5.43 44.92
C LEU A 1023 -5.35 5.08 46.40
N LEU A 1024 -4.98 3.83 46.73
CA LEU A 1024 -4.68 3.39 48.09
C LEU A 1024 -3.23 3.73 48.52
N THR A 1025 -2.27 3.66 47.59
CA THR A 1025 -0.83 3.71 47.90
C THR A 1025 -0.24 5.11 47.82
N ILE A 1026 -0.49 5.85 46.73
CA ILE A 1026 0.20 7.11 46.44
C ILE A 1026 -0.19 8.24 47.41
N PRO A 1027 -1.48 8.38 47.82
CA PRO A 1027 -1.84 9.32 48.88
C PRO A 1027 -1.14 9.06 50.21
N ARG A 1028 -0.81 7.81 50.56
CA ARG A 1028 -0.03 7.49 51.77
C ARG A 1028 1.43 7.94 51.66
N VAL A 1029 2.07 7.73 50.51
CA VAL A 1029 3.45 8.19 50.24
C VAL A 1029 3.53 9.73 50.28
N LEU A 1030 2.55 10.41 49.70
CA LEU A 1030 2.44 11.88 49.72
C LEU A 1030 2.13 12.42 51.14
N ALA A 1031 1.31 11.72 51.93
CA ALA A 1031 1.06 12.09 53.32
C ALA A 1031 2.32 11.95 54.21
N GLN A 1032 3.16 10.93 53.98
CA GLN A 1032 4.44 10.77 54.69
C GLN A 1032 5.46 11.86 54.34
N LEU A 1033 5.39 12.46 53.15
CA LEU A 1033 6.14 13.68 52.79
C LEU A 1033 5.66 14.94 53.52
N GLY A 1034 4.48 14.89 54.15
CA GLY A 1034 3.88 15.96 54.96
C GLY A 1034 2.67 16.66 54.34
N HIS A 1035 2.23 16.25 53.16
CA HIS A 1035 1.10 16.84 52.44
C HIS A 1035 -0.26 16.36 52.99
N GLU A 1036 -1.30 17.18 52.83
CA GLU A 1036 -2.69 16.78 53.12
C GLU A 1036 -3.35 16.36 51.81
N VAL A 1037 -3.69 15.07 51.66
CA VAL A 1037 -4.08 14.51 50.35
C VAL A 1037 -5.54 14.05 50.36
N THR A 1038 -6.31 14.56 49.40
CA THR A 1038 -7.66 14.07 49.09
C THR A 1038 -7.61 13.28 47.79
N ALA A 1039 -7.86 11.96 47.86
CA ALA A 1039 -7.95 11.10 46.68
C ALA A 1039 -9.38 11.03 46.15
N LYS A 1040 -9.54 10.92 44.82
CA LYS A 1040 -10.84 10.78 44.13
C LYS A 1040 -10.73 9.82 42.95
N PRO A 1041 -11.64 8.83 42.81
CA PRO A 1041 -11.66 7.92 41.67
C PRO A 1041 -12.20 8.64 40.43
N GLY A 1042 -11.32 9.08 39.54
CA GLY A 1042 -11.68 9.76 38.30
C GLY A 1042 -12.24 11.20 38.42
N ALA A 1043 -12.54 11.78 37.26
CA ALA A 1043 -12.78 13.21 37.08
C ALA A 1043 -14.06 13.74 37.76
N ALA A 1044 -15.19 13.04 37.66
CA ALA A 1044 -16.48 13.51 38.17
C ALA A 1044 -16.49 13.78 39.70
N PRO A 1045 -16.02 12.86 40.57
CA PRO A 1045 -15.96 13.14 42.01
C PRO A 1045 -14.85 14.11 42.42
N ALA A 1046 -13.84 14.35 41.56
CA ALA A 1046 -12.86 15.42 41.74
C ALA A 1046 -13.46 16.81 41.48
N LEU A 1047 -14.22 16.96 40.39
CA LEU A 1047 -14.93 18.20 40.05
C LEU A 1047 -15.99 18.56 41.09
N ALA A 1048 -16.70 17.56 41.64
CA ALA A 1048 -17.65 17.77 42.73
C ALA A 1048 -16.97 18.37 43.98
N ALA A 1049 -15.81 17.84 44.37
CA ALA A 1049 -15.05 18.36 45.52
C ALA A 1049 -14.50 19.78 45.28
N LEU A 1050 -14.08 20.09 44.05
CA LEU A 1050 -13.67 21.45 43.66
C LEU A 1050 -14.84 22.44 43.63
N ALA A 1051 -16.03 22.00 43.22
CA ALA A 1051 -17.23 22.84 43.21
C ALA A 1051 -17.75 23.15 44.63
N GLU A 1052 -17.58 22.23 45.59
CA GLU A 1052 -17.92 22.47 46.99
C GLU A 1052 -16.92 23.43 47.69
N ALA A 1053 -15.62 23.36 47.36
CA ALA A 1053 -14.60 24.23 47.96
C ALA A 1053 -13.41 24.53 47.01
N PRO A 1054 -13.51 25.55 46.12
CA PRO A 1054 -12.47 25.85 45.13
C PRO A 1054 -11.08 26.17 45.70
N ASP A 1055 -11.02 26.82 46.86
CA ASP A 1055 -9.77 27.20 47.55
C ASP A 1055 -9.25 26.11 48.53
N ALA A 1056 -9.85 24.91 48.54
CA ALA A 1056 -9.46 23.81 49.45
C ALA A 1056 -8.14 23.12 49.08
N PHE A 1057 -7.64 23.32 47.86
CA PHE A 1057 -6.44 22.64 47.34
C PHE A 1057 -5.41 23.65 46.86
N ASP A 1058 -4.14 23.24 46.89
CA ASP A 1058 -2.99 24.03 46.46
C ASP A 1058 -2.40 23.52 45.13
N VAL A 1059 -2.62 22.24 44.79
CA VAL A 1059 -2.30 21.62 43.49
C VAL A 1059 -3.22 20.42 43.21
N VAL A 1060 -3.54 20.18 41.93
CA VAL A 1060 -4.15 18.91 41.46
C VAL A 1060 -3.08 18.04 40.84
N ILE A 1061 -3.08 16.74 41.16
CA ILE A 1061 -2.33 15.71 40.45
C ILE A 1061 -3.37 14.78 39.82
N THR A 1062 -3.35 14.63 38.50
CA THR A 1062 -4.30 13.78 37.75
C THR A 1062 -3.55 12.88 36.78
N ASP A 1063 -4.00 11.64 36.59
CA ASP A 1063 -3.56 10.86 35.43
C ASP A 1063 -4.22 11.32 34.13
N TYR A 1064 -3.66 10.87 33.00
CA TYR A 1064 -4.09 11.25 31.65
C TYR A 1064 -5.18 10.33 31.08
N ASP A 1065 -5.03 9.01 31.20
CA ASP A 1065 -5.87 7.99 30.55
C ASP A 1065 -6.95 7.40 31.50
N MET A 1066 -7.83 8.24 32.06
CA MET A 1066 -8.94 7.76 32.92
C MET A 1066 -10.21 7.40 32.11
N PRO A 1067 -11.00 6.37 32.50
CA PRO A 1067 -12.16 5.88 31.73
C PRO A 1067 -13.29 6.90 31.47
N ASP A 1068 -13.61 7.75 32.44
CA ASP A 1068 -14.77 8.66 32.36
C ASP A 1068 -14.49 9.98 31.61
N ALA A 1069 -13.23 10.44 31.62
CA ALA A 1069 -12.76 11.65 30.95
C ALA A 1069 -11.23 11.70 30.99
N ASN A 1070 -10.56 12.24 29.97
CA ASN A 1070 -9.09 12.35 30.02
C ASN A 1070 -8.61 13.50 30.94
N GLY A 1071 -7.39 13.37 31.46
CA GLY A 1071 -6.79 14.35 32.39
C GLY A 1071 -6.64 15.75 31.82
N LEU A 1072 -6.60 15.91 30.48
CA LEU A 1072 -6.55 17.21 29.81
C LEU A 1072 -7.92 17.92 29.79
N GLU A 1073 -9.02 17.16 29.70
CA GLU A 1073 -10.38 17.68 29.85
C GLU A 1073 -10.69 18.04 31.31
N LEU A 1074 -10.29 17.20 32.27
CA LEU A 1074 -10.34 17.54 33.68
C LEU A 1074 -9.53 18.82 33.96
N ALA A 1075 -8.31 18.94 33.44
CA ALA A 1075 -7.51 20.16 33.61
C ALA A 1075 -8.19 21.42 33.04
N LYS A 1076 -8.91 21.32 31.91
CA LYS A 1076 -9.70 22.43 31.35
C LYS A 1076 -10.87 22.81 32.26
N GLN A 1077 -11.60 21.84 32.79
CA GLN A 1077 -12.72 22.07 33.71
C GLN A 1077 -12.24 22.61 35.08
N VAL A 1078 -11.08 22.16 35.56
CA VAL A 1078 -10.38 22.77 36.71
C VAL A 1078 -10.02 24.23 36.43
N ALA A 1079 -9.63 24.59 35.20
CA ALA A 1079 -9.33 25.98 34.83
C ALA A 1079 -10.58 26.88 34.80
N GLU A 1080 -11.77 26.32 34.54
CA GLU A 1080 -13.04 27.05 34.61
C GLU A 1080 -13.51 27.28 36.06
N ILE A 1081 -13.36 26.29 36.94
CA ILE A 1081 -13.79 26.36 38.34
C ILE A 1081 -12.78 27.12 39.21
N ALA A 1082 -11.49 26.85 39.05
CA ALA A 1082 -10.40 27.39 39.85
C ALA A 1082 -9.21 27.84 38.96
N PRO A 1083 -9.30 28.98 38.25
CA PRO A 1083 -8.33 29.40 37.23
C PRO A 1083 -6.87 29.60 37.69
N ARG A 1084 -6.62 29.56 39.01
CA ARG A 1084 -5.29 29.71 39.62
C ARG A 1084 -4.71 28.40 40.17
N LEU A 1085 -5.50 27.33 40.24
CA LEU A 1085 -5.09 26.05 40.78
C LEU A 1085 -4.21 25.32 39.75
N PRO A 1086 -2.92 25.06 40.04
CA PRO A 1086 -2.04 24.40 39.09
C PRO A 1086 -2.34 22.90 39.01
N VAL A 1087 -2.16 22.34 37.82
CA VAL A 1087 -2.33 20.91 37.55
C VAL A 1087 -0.97 20.28 37.20
N ILE A 1088 -0.67 19.15 37.84
CA ILE A 1088 0.38 18.22 37.45
C ILE A 1088 -0.31 17.06 36.74
N LEU A 1089 0.05 16.87 35.48
CA LEU A 1089 -0.45 15.77 34.66
C LEU A 1089 0.51 14.58 34.77
N VAL A 1090 -0.02 13.43 35.17
CA VAL A 1090 0.66 12.14 35.13
C VAL A 1090 0.29 11.44 33.82
N SER A 1091 1.21 10.68 33.22
CA SER A 1091 0.93 9.90 32.00
C SER A 1091 1.91 8.75 31.82
N GLY A 1092 1.46 7.61 31.27
CA GLY A 1092 2.34 6.54 30.81
C GLY A 1092 3.11 6.84 29.51
N ARG A 1093 2.79 7.94 28.81
CA ARG A 1093 3.22 8.21 27.44
C ARG A 1093 3.51 9.70 27.19
N MET A 1094 4.66 9.98 26.57
CA MET A 1094 5.13 11.34 26.30
C MET A 1094 4.43 12.02 25.11
N GLY A 1095 4.08 11.25 24.08
CA GLY A 1095 3.55 11.77 22.80
C GLY A 1095 2.08 12.22 22.83
N ASP A 1096 1.27 11.72 23.76
CA ASP A 1096 -0.16 12.07 23.87
C ASP A 1096 -0.40 13.53 24.35
N ILE A 1097 0.68 14.27 24.58
CA ILE A 1097 0.74 15.56 25.28
C ILE A 1097 1.31 16.67 24.37
N GLU A 1098 2.15 16.34 23.40
CA GLU A 1098 2.86 17.33 22.56
C GLU A 1098 2.02 17.81 21.36
N ASP A 1099 1.07 17.00 20.88
CA ASP A 1099 0.20 17.28 19.73
C ASP A 1099 -1.07 18.10 20.07
N ARG A 1100 -1.19 18.64 21.29
CA ARG A 1100 -2.41 19.29 21.79
C ARG A 1100 -2.12 20.60 22.53
N GLU A 1101 -3.00 21.60 22.36
CA GLU A 1101 -2.97 22.81 23.21
C GLU A 1101 -3.24 22.44 24.68
N LEU A 1102 -2.16 22.44 25.47
CA LEU A 1102 -2.21 22.26 26.92
C LEU A 1102 -2.96 23.41 27.58
N ALA A 1103 -3.85 23.08 28.52
CA ALA A 1103 -4.55 24.08 29.32
C ALA A 1103 -3.56 24.87 30.17
N GLY A 1104 -3.68 26.21 30.20
CA GLY A 1104 -2.68 27.09 30.80
C GLY A 1104 -2.47 26.94 32.31
N ASN A 1105 -3.29 26.15 33.00
CA ASN A 1105 -3.12 25.74 34.40
C ASN A 1105 -2.28 24.46 34.58
N ILE A 1106 -2.06 23.66 33.54
CA ILE A 1106 -1.09 22.55 33.57
C ILE A 1106 0.31 23.15 33.68
N LYS A 1107 1.04 22.81 34.76
CA LYS A 1107 2.37 23.35 35.07
C LYS A 1107 3.49 22.34 34.94
N LYS A 1108 3.20 21.04 35.06
CA LYS A 1108 4.18 19.98 34.90
C LYS A 1108 3.54 18.70 34.36
N VAL A 1109 4.35 17.91 33.67
CA VAL A 1109 4.05 16.55 33.22
C VAL A 1109 5.02 15.59 33.91
N VAL A 1110 4.51 14.46 34.41
CA VAL A 1110 5.28 13.40 35.09
C VAL A 1110 5.00 12.06 34.41
N LEU A 1111 6.05 11.33 34.05
CA LEU A 1111 5.92 10.05 33.36
C LEU A 1111 5.83 8.86 34.34
N LYS A 1112 4.82 7.99 34.16
CA LYS A 1112 4.78 6.66 34.80
C LYS A 1112 5.90 5.76 34.23
N PRO A 1113 6.51 4.87 35.04
CA PRO A 1113 6.46 4.86 36.49
C PRO A 1113 7.34 5.96 37.09
N TYR A 1114 6.80 6.58 38.13
CA TYR A 1114 7.48 7.57 38.98
C TYR A 1114 7.56 7.05 40.42
N ASN A 1115 8.44 7.64 41.20
CA ASN A 1115 8.66 7.32 42.61
C ASN A 1115 8.56 8.58 43.49
N GLN A 1116 8.70 8.43 44.81
CA GLN A 1116 8.59 9.52 45.78
C GLN A 1116 9.44 10.75 45.40
N ALA A 1117 10.69 10.54 44.97
CA ALA A 1117 11.61 11.62 44.65
C ALA A 1117 11.18 12.43 43.42
N ILE A 1118 10.67 11.75 42.37
CA ILE A 1118 10.21 12.39 41.13
C ILE A 1118 8.95 13.22 41.39
N ILE A 1119 7.95 12.66 42.07
CA ILE A 1119 6.69 13.37 42.31
C ILE A 1119 6.87 14.53 43.31
N SER A 1120 7.70 14.36 44.34
CA SER A 1120 8.05 15.44 45.28
C SER A 1120 8.77 16.60 44.60
N ALA A 1121 9.68 16.32 43.66
CA ALA A 1121 10.34 17.36 42.86
C ALA A 1121 9.35 18.11 41.95
N ALA A 1122 8.42 17.40 41.31
CA ALA A 1122 7.39 18.01 40.46
C ALA A 1122 6.41 18.90 41.26
N ILE A 1123 5.93 18.44 42.42
CA ILE A 1123 5.10 19.22 43.34
C ILE A 1123 5.82 20.51 43.75
N ARG A 1124 7.11 20.40 44.11
CA ARG A 1124 7.93 21.55 44.48
C ARG A 1124 8.09 22.56 43.35
N GLU A 1125 8.46 22.11 42.16
CA GLU A 1125 8.67 22.96 40.98
C GLU A 1125 7.41 23.78 40.65
N VAL A 1126 6.23 23.22 40.87
CA VAL A 1126 4.93 23.85 40.64
C VAL A 1126 4.51 24.81 41.77
N LEU A 1127 4.82 24.50 43.02
CA LEU A 1127 4.37 25.28 44.19
C LEU A 1127 5.35 26.39 44.63
N ASP A 1128 6.66 26.17 44.50
CA ASP A 1128 7.69 27.19 44.78
C ASP A 1128 7.70 28.31 43.71
N ALA A 1129 7.09 28.08 42.54
CA ALA A 1129 6.95 29.04 41.44
C ALA A 1129 5.95 30.20 41.68
N LYS A 1130 5.68 30.57 42.95
CA LYS A 1130 4.83 31.70 43.29
C LYS A 1130 5.51 33.04 42.96
N PRO A 1131 4.77 34.09 42.54
CA PRO A 1131 5.37 35.33 42.06
C PRO A 1131 6.19 36.06 43.14
N GLN A 1132 7.28 36.71 42.74
CA GLN A 1132 7.92 37.71 43.58
C GLN A 1132 6.94 38.87 43.82
N THR A 1133 6.49 39.02 45.06
CA THR A 1133 5.69 40.19 45.48
C THR A 1133 6.52 41.45 45.30
N ILE A 1134 6.12 42.30 44.34
CA ILE A 1134 6.67 43.65 44.22
C ILE A 1134 6.25 44.42 45.47
N ALA A 1135 7.22 44.75 46.33
CA ALA A 1135 7.02 45.66 47.44
C ALA A 1135 6.80 47.10 46.93
N ALA A 1136 6.05 47.89 47.70
CA ALA A 1136 5.71 49.27 47.39
C ALA A 1136 6.89 50.25 47.62
#